data_AF-A0A2R5FTD6-F1
#
_entry.id   AF-A0A2R5FTD6-F1
#
_cell.length_a   1.000
_cell.length_b   1.000
_cell.length_c   1.000
_cell.angle_alpha   90.00
_cell.angle_beta   90.00
_cell.angle_gamma   90.00
#
_symmetry.space_group_name_H-M   'P 1'
#
loop_
_entity.id
_entity.type
_entity.pdbx_description
1 polymer ?
#
loop_
_entity_poly.entity_id
_entity_poly.type
_entity_poly.pdbx_seq_one_letter_code
_entity_poly.pdbx_strand_id
1 'polypeptide(L)'
;MAVRSTAAPPTPWSRNLAEAKIHETAFVHSFSNLIGDVRIGANVIVAPGTTIRADEGTPFYIGENTNIQDGVVIHGLEQGRVIGDDENKYSVWVGKNSCITHMALIHGPAYVGDNSFIGFRSTVFNARVGAGCIVMMHTLIQDVEIPAGKYVPSGAIITNQQQADRLPDVQDEDKDFAHHVVGINQALRAGYLCAADSKCIAPIRDENTKSYKGNGVTVLELERSSEVASNSLGAETIEQVRYLLEQGYKIGTEHVDQRRFRTGSWTSCQPIEPRSIGEAIAALESCVSEHSGEYVRLFGIDKDRRRVLESIIQRPDGDFKPATNFKAPASSHSNGSYSSSYSNNGNSNGSSSGKVNGETVEQIRQLLAGGYKIGMEHVDERRFRTGSWTSCKPIEATSINQVISGLEECIESHQGEYVRLIGIDTKAKRRVLETIIQRPNGQVASSGSQKSSFTSSGTSGNATATATSNRLSTEVVDQLRQLLAGGYKISLEHVDERRFRTGSWTSTGQIQASSEREAIAAIEGHLGEYQGEYVRLIGIDPKAKRRVLETIIQRPNGQVASSGSQKSFTSSSSAPSTTATATATSTRLSSEVVDQLRQLLASGSKISLEHVDQRRFRTGSWTSTGQIQASSEREAIAAVEGHLGEYQGEYVRLIGIDPKAKRRVLETIIQRP
;
A
#
# COMPACT_ATOMS: atom_id res chain seq x y z
N MET A 1 25.76 -6.70 30.88
CA MET A 1 24.50 -5.93 30.96
C MET A 1 23.54 -6.72 31.82
N ALA A 2 23.01 -6.15 32.91
CA ALA A 2 22.10 -6.87 33.79
C ALA A 2 20.76 -7.08 33.07
N VAL A 3 20.35 -8.34 32.93
CA VAL A 3 18.98 -8.70 32.54
C VAL A 3 18.03 -8.04 33.54
N ARG A 4 17.03 -7.30 33.07
CA ARG A 4 15.97 -6.76 33.94
C ARG A 4 14.99 -7.89 34.27
N SER A 5 15.42 -8.76 35.19
CA SER A 5 14.56 -9.74 35.86
C SER A 5 14.02 -9.10 37.14
N THR A 6 12.71 -9.12 37.32
CA THR A 6 12.05 -8.61 38.52
C THR A 6 11.17 -9.71 39.10
N ALA A 7 11.13 -9.82 40.44
CA ALA A 7 10.18 -10.70 41.11
C ALA A 7 8.72 -10.32 40.77
N ALA A 8 7.82 -11.30 40.78
CA ALA A 8 6.39 -11.02 40.75
C ALA A 8 6.01 -10.15 41.96
N PRO A 9 5.17 -9.11 41.80
CA PRO A 9 4.71 -8.28 42.90
C PRO A 9 3.78 -9.07 43.83
N PRO A 10 3.67 -8.67 45.11
CA PRO A 10 2.66 -9.25 46.01
C PRO A 10 1.25 -8.80 45.61
N THR A 11 0.34 -9.75 45.46
CA THR A 11 -1.07 -9.55 45.10
C THR A 11 -1.99 -10.41 45.97
N PRO A 12 -3.32 -10.26 45.91
CA PRO A 12 -4.25 -11.16 46.60
C PRO A 12 -4.11 -12.63 46.15
N TRP A 13 -3.74 -12.90 44.90
CA TRP A 13 -3.61 -14.25 44.32
C TRP A 13 -2.19 -14.84 44.43
N SER A 14 -1.16 -14.03 44.68
CA SER A 14 0.21 -14.53 44.84
C SER A 14 1.04 -13.70 45.82
N ARG A 15 1.75 -14.40 46.73
CA ARG A 15 2.71 -13.81 47.68
C ARG A 15 4.09 -14.46 47.63
N ASN A 16 4.36 -15.30 46.63
CA ASN A 16 5.59 -16.09 46.56
C ASN A 16 6.81 -15.31 46.05
N LEU A 17 6.61 -14.10 45.51
CA LEU A 17 7.67 -13.22 44.97
C LEU A 17 8.61 -13.96 44.00
N ALA A 18 8.06 -14.86 43.18
CA ALA A 18 8.87 -15.69 42.29
C ALA A 18 9.64 -14.86 41.26
N GLU A 19 10.85 -15.30 40.94
CA GLU A 19 11.74 -14.71 39.94
C GLU A 19 11.96 -15.66 38.77
N ALA A 20 12.41 -15.10 37.63
CA ALA A 20 12.70 -15.87 36.44
C ALA A 20 13.86 -16.85 36.66
N LYS A 21 13.69 -18.10 36.22
CA LYS A 21 14.71 -19.15 36.21
C LYS A 21 15.23 -19.29 34.79
N ILE A 22 16.43 -18.76 34.54
CA ILE A 22 17.04 -18.68 33.20
C ILE A 22 18.20 -19.67 33.13
N HIS A 23 18.17 -20.59 32.16
CA HIS A 23 19.28 -21.51 31.94
C HIS A 23 20.57 -20.77 31.52
N GLU A 24 21.73 -21.22 31.98
CA GLU A 24 23.03 -20.54 31.78
C GLU A 24 23.42 -20.34 30.31
N THR A 25 22.97 -21.24 29.44
CA THR A 25 23.23 -21.18 27.99
C THR A 25 22.28 -20.26 27.24
N ALA A 26 21.19 -19.80 27.87
CA ALA A 26 20.24 -18.91 27.22
C ALA A 26 20.82 -17.50 27.10
N PHE A 27 20.40 -16.77 26.06
CA PHE A 27 20.72 -15.36 25.91
C PHE A 27 19.45 -14.53 26.08
N VAL A 28 19.47 -13.58 27.00
CA VAL A 28 18.39 -12.60 27.19
C VAL A 28 18.93 -11.21 26.92
N HIS A 29 18.40 -10.55 25.89
CA HIS A 29 18.84 -9.22 25.52
C HIS A 29 18.53 -8.21 26.65
N SER A 30 19.43 -7.26 26.89
CA SER A 30 19.31 -6.29 28.00
C SER A 30 18.08 -5.38 27.90
N PHE A 31 17.64 -5.10 26.68
CA PHE A 31 16.41 -4.36 26.38
C PHE A 31 15.18 -5.28 26.36
N SER A 32 15.04 -6.18 27.32
CA SER A 32 13.84 -7.02 27.53
C SER A 32 13.42 -6.97 29.01
N ASN A 33 12.16 -7.28 29.29
CA ASN A 33 11.62 -7.32 30.66
C ASN A 33 11.06 -8.71 30.97
N LEU A 34 11.57 -9.34 32.03
CA LEU A 34 11.12 -10.63 32.54
C LEU A 34 10.62 -10.46 33.98
N ILE A 35 9.39 -10.88 34.27
CA ILE A 35 8.76 -10.68 35.58
C ILE A 35 8.07 -11.98 36.02
N GLY A 36 8.31 -12.44 37.25
CA GLY A 36 7.59 -13.56 37.88
C GLY A 36 8.18 -14.96 37.64
N ASP A 37 7.40 -16.02 37.90
CA ASP A 37 7.81 -17.43 37.67
C ASP A 37 7.82 -17.76 36.17
N VAL A 38 8.90 -17.34 35.52
CA VAL A 38 9.20 -17.57 34.11
C VAL A 38 10.38 -18.54 34.02
N ARG A 39 10.17 -19.68 33.38
CA ARG A 39 11.19 -20.75 33.25
C ARG A 39 11.70 -20.78 31.82
N ILE A 40 12.95 -20.37 31.62
CA ILE A 40 13.61 -20.31 30.32
C ILE A 40 14.62 -21.45 30.20
N GLY A 41 14.38 -22.33 29.23
CA GLY A 41 15.19 -23.52 28.95
C GLY A 41 16.54 -23.23 28.31
N ALA A 42 17.30 -24.30 28.07
CA ALA A 42 18.61 -24.23 27.44
C ALA A 42 18.55 -23.64 26.03
N ASN A 43 19.62 -22.95 25.63
CA ASN A 43 19.79 -22.37 24.30
C ASN A 43 18.64 -21.47 23.80
N VAL A 44 17.82 -20.93 24.70
CA VAL A 44 16.78 -19.96 24.34
C VAL A 44 17.43 -18.61 24.01
N ILE A 45 16.87 -17.90 23.04
CA ILE A 45 17.22 -16.50 22.77
C ILE A 45 15.99 -15.62 22.95
N VAL A 46 16.14 -14.56 23.75
CA VAL A 46 15.11 -13.53 23.97
C VAL A 46 15.62 -12.20 23.42
N ALA A 47 14.92 -11.68 22.42
CA ALA A 47 15.30 -10.52 21.64
C ALA A 47 14.86 -9.17 22.28
N PRO A 48 15.35 -8.04 21.76
CA PRO A 48 14.98 -6.70 22.24
C PRO A 48 13.47 -6.40 22.22
N GLY A 49 12.99 -5.54 23.12
CA GLY A 49 11.59 -5.12 23.21
C GLY A 49 10.64 -6.18 23.78
N THR A 50 11.10 -7.40 24.02
CA THR A 50 10.28 -8.50 24.54
C THR A 50 9.84 -8.22 25.99
N THR A 51 8.57 -8.52 26.29
CA THR A 51 8.02 -8.50 27.65
C THR A 51 7.38 -9.83 28.00
N ILE A 52 7.92 -10.51 29.02
CA ILE A 52 7.41 -11.79 29.55
C ILE A 52 7.01 -11.54 31.00
N ARG A 53 5.71 -11.52 31.29
CA ARG A 53 5.19 -11.06 32.60
C ARG A 53 4.20 -12.07 33.19
N ALA A 54 4.68 -12.83 34.17
CA ALA A 54 3.96 -13.89 34.90
C ALA A 54 3.57 -13.43 36.32
N ASP A 55 2.92 -12.27 36.42
CA ASP A 55 2.46 -11.67 37.68
C ASP A 55 0.97 -11.94 37.98
N GLU A 56 0.16 -12.24 36.96
CA GLU A 56 -1.25 -12.63 37.06
C GLU A 56 -1.40 -14.15 36.86
N GLY A 57 -1.46 -14.61 35.61
CA GLY A 57 -1.33 -16.02 35.26
C GLY A 57 0.11 -16.50 35.43
N THR A 58 0.30 -17.61 36.14
CA THR A 58 1.64 -18.16 36.46
C THR A 58 1.56 -19.68 36.70
N PRO A 59 2.61 -20.49 36.43
CA PRO A 59 3.91 -20.13 35.83
C PRO A 59 3.90 -20.13 34.29
N PHE A 60 4.98 -19.59 33.69
CA PHE A 60 5.27 -19.69 32.25
C PHE A 60 6.49 -20.58 31.99
N TYR A 61 6.43 -21.40 30.94
CA TYR A 61 7.53 -22.24 30.49
C TYR A 61 7.90 -21.97 29.03
N ILE A 62 9.20 -21.85 28.76
CA ILE A 62 9.78 -21.70 27.43
C ILE A 62 10.84 -22.78 27.24
N GLY A 63 10.55 -23.72 26.34
CA GLY A 63 11.37 -24.90 26.08
C GLY A 63 12.71 -24.62 25.43
N GLU A 64 13.57 -25.63 25.39
CA GLU A 64 14.93 -25.50 24.86
C GLU A 64 14.97 -25.15 23.37
N ASN A 65 16.05 -24.47 22.97
CA ASN A 65 16.30 -24.01 21.59
C ASN A 65 15.23 -23.07 21.00
N THR A 66 14.23 -22.67 21.76
CA THR A 66 13.16 -21.76 21.33
C THR A 66 13.68 -20.32 21.23
N ASN A 67 13.17 -19.58 20.26
CA ASN A 67 13.47 -18.15 20.12
C ASN A 67 12.23 -17.30 20.36
N ILE A 68 12.41 -16.24 21.15
CA ILE A 68 11.42 -15.21 21.44
C ILE A 68 11.93 -13.91 20.82
N GLN A 69 11.32 -13.50 19.70
CA GLN A 69 11.83 -12.42 18.87
C GLN A 69 11.29 -11.04 19.28
N ASP A 70 11.72 -10.01 18.56
CA ASP A 70 11.58 -8.62 18.96
C ASP A 70 10.13 -8.22 19.25
N GLY A 71 9.92 -7.56 20.40
CA GLY A 71 8.62 -7.02 20.79
C GLY A 71 7.56 -8.06 21.09
N VAL A 72 7.91 -9.35 21.24
CA VAL A 72 6.96 -10.38 21.67
C VAL A 72 6.43 -10.05 23.07
N VAL A 73 5.14 -10.29 23.26
CA VAL A 73 4.49 -10.17 24.57
C VAL A 73 3.98 -11.54 25.01
N ILE A 74 4.35 -11.94 26.22
CA ILE A 74 3.83 -13.15 26.88
C ILE A 74 3.22 -12.75 28.21
N HIS A 75 1.93 -13.06 28.37
CA HIS A 75 1.14 -12.76 29.56
C HIS A 75 0.11 -13.88 29.79
N GLY A 76 -0.66 -13.84 30.87
CA GLY A 76 -1.67 -14.85 31.14
C GLY A 76 -2.72 -14.38 32.13
N LEU A 77 -3.94 -14.88 31.96
CA LEU A 77 -5.05 -14.61 32.90
C LEU A 77 -4.80 -15.32 34.24
N GLU A 78 -5.32 -14.72 35.32
CA GLU A 78 -5.24 -15.26 36.69
C GLU A 78 -5.74 -16.70 36.75
N GLN A 79 -6.86 -16.96 36.09
CA GLN A 79 -7.55 -18.25 36.01
C GLN A 79 -7.33 -18.91 34.64
N GLY A 80 -7.43 -20.25 34.63
CA GLY A 80 -7.17 -21.06 33.45
C GLY A 80 -5.71 -21.52 33.38
N ARG A 81 -5.50 -22.81 33.15
CA ARG A 81 -4.18 -23.43 33.04
C ARG A 81 -4.21 -24.47 31.94
N VAL A 82 -3.07 -24.65 31.28
CA VAL A 82 -2.79 -25.78 30.39
C VAL A 82 -1.90 -26.79 31.11
N ILE A 83 -1.94 -28.04 30.66
CA ILE A 83 -1.01 -29.08 31.10
C ILE A 83 0.20 -29.07 30.15
N GLY A 84 1.38 -28.86 30.72
CA GLY A 84 2.65 -28.97 30.03
C GLY A 84 3.02 -30.42 29.77
N ASP A 85 4.05 -30.65 28.96
CA ASP A 85 4.50 -32.01 28.63
C ASP A 85 5.21 -32.71 29.80
N ASP A 86 5.53 -31.94 30.84
CA ASP A 86 6.01 -32.43 32.14
C ASP A 86 4.86 -32.75 33.13
N GLU A 87 3.63 -32.80 32.64
CA GLU A 87 2.38 -33.05 33.39
C GLU A 87 2.04 -31.99 34.45
N ASN A 88 2.77 -30.87 34.50
CA ASN A 88 2.48 -29.77 35.43
C ASN A 88 1.54 -28.73 34.81
N LYS A 89 0.93 -27.90 35.66
CA LYS A 89 0.03 -26.81 35.24
C LYS A 89 0.81 -25.53 34.93
N TYR A 90 0.50 -24.92 33.79
CA TYR A 90 1.08 -23.66 33.34
C TYR A 90 0.00 -22.68 32.90
N SER A 91 0.25 -21.38 33.04
CA SER A 91 -0.58 -20.38 32.37
C SER A 91 -0.15 -20.26 30.90
N VAL A 92 1.16 -20.33 30.62
CA VAL A 92 1.70 -20.39 29.26
C VAL A 92 2.73 -21.52 29.17
N TRP A 93 2.56 -22.41 28.20
CA TRP A 93 3.55 -23.41 27.80
C TRP A 93 3.99 -23.16 26.37
N VAL A 94 5.28 -22.94 26.16
CA VAL A 94 5.91 -22.94 24.84
C VAL A 94 6.92 -24.07 24.80
N GLY A 95 6.72 -25.00 23.89
CA GLY A 95 7.57 -26.17 23.68
C GLY A 95 8.97 -25.85 23.16
N LYS A 96 9.68 -26.91 22.81
CA LYS A 96 11.07 -26.91 22.35
C LYS A 96 11.17 -26.59 20.85
N ASN A 97 12.30 -26.04 20.43
CA ASN A 97 12.60 -25.73 19.03
C ASN A 97 11.51 -24.89 18.35
N SER A 98 10.80 -24.05 19.11
CA SER A 98 9.71 -23.24 18.59
C SER A 98 10.18 -21.83 18.28
N CYS A 99 9.50 -21.17 17.35
CA CYS A 99 9.79 -19.80 16.93
C CYS A 99 8.60 -18.91 17.29
N ILE A 100 8.76 -18.06 18.32
CA ILE A 100 7.78 -17.02 18.63
C ILE A 100 8.30 -15.73 18.01
N THR A 101 7.78 -15.39 16.83
CA THR A 101 8.40 -14.38 15.97
C THR A 101 7.93 -12.95 16.24
N HIS A 102 8.55 -11.97 15.57
CA HIS A 102 8.43 -10.55 15.87
C HIS A 102 6.98 -10.09 16.14
N MET A 103 6.80 -9.41 17.28
CA MET A 103 5.53 -8.82 17.73
C MET A 103 4.37 -9.81 17.93
N ALA A 104 4.64 -11.13 18.04
CA ALA A 104 3.61 -12.08 18.41
C ALA A 104 3.12 -11.88 19.86
N LEU A 105 1.87 -12.25 20.11
CA LEU A 105 1.24 -12.24 21.43
C LEU A 105 0.86 -13.66 21.82
N ILE A 106 1.47 -14.17 22.90
CA ILE A 106 1.05 -15.44 23.52
C ILE A 106 0.39 -15.11 24.86
N HIS A 107 -0.91 -15.36 24.97
CA HIS A 107 -1.68 -15.02 26.15
C HIS A 107 -2.34 -16.25 26.80
N GLY A 108 -1.95 -16.55 28.04
CA GLY A 108 -2.45 -17.66 28.82
C GLY A 108 -3.96 -17.59 29.12
N PRO A 109 -4.67 -18.73 29.25
CA PRO A 109 -4.15 -20.11 29.16
C PRO A 109 -3.79 -20.51 27.73
N ALA A 110 -2.51 -20.84 27.48
CA ALA A 110 -2.03 -21.12 26.12
C ALA A 110 -0.97 -22.20 26.13
N TYR A 111 -1.07 -23.12 25.17
CA TYR A 111 -0.08 -24.16 24.92
C TYR A 111 0.37 -24.05 23.46
N VAL A 112 1.68 -23.99 23.22
CA VAL A 112 2.30 -24.07 21.90
C VAL A 112 3.26 -25.25 21.94
N GLY A 113 3.00 -26.28 21.13
CA GLY A 113 3.79 -27.51 21.11
C GLY A 113 5.17 -27.34 20.49
N ASP A 114 5.98 -28.39 20.60
CA ASP A 114 7.34 -28.45 20.05
C ASP A 114 7.37 -28.21 18.53
N ASN A 115 8.48 -27.66 18.04
CA ASN A 115 8.75 -27.41 16.62
C ASN A 115 7.68 -26.54 15.94
N SER A 116 7.04 -25.64 16.70
CA SER A 116 5.99 -24.78 16.17
C SER A 116 6.54 -23.42 15.73
N PHE A 117 6.02 -22.89 14.64
CA PHE A 117 6.33 -21.54 14.18
C PHE A 117 5.10 -20.64 14.39
N ILE A 118 5.25 -19.58 15.18
CA ILE A 118 4.23 -18.54 15.38
C ILE A 118 4.68 -17.26 14.68
N GLY A 119 4.02 -16.95 13.57
CA GLY A 119 4.37 -15.88 12.64
C GLY A 119 4.18 -14.46 13.17
N PHE A 120 4.64 -13.49 12.36
CA PHE A 120 4.73 -12.10 12.77
C PHE A 120 3.37 -11.52 13.16
N ARG A 121 3.32 -10.80 14.27
CA ARG A 121 2.08 -10.19 14.82
C ARG A 121 0.90 -11.17 14.95
N SER A 122 1.19 -12.46 15.13
CA SER A 122 0.14 -13.46 15.37
C SER A 122 -0.17 -13.57 16.86
N THR A 123 -1.43 -13.87 17.17
CA THR A 123 -1.94 -13.96 18.54
C THR A 123 -2.44 -15.38 18.82
N VAL A 124 -2.00 -15.96 19.94
CA VAL A 124 -2.53 -17.21 20.50
C VAL A 124 -3.09 -16.90 21.89
N PHE A 125 -4.39 -17.07 22.08
CA PHE A 125 -5.07 -16.74 23.34
C PHE A 125 -6.13 -17.80 23.68
N ASN A 126 -6.15 -18.30 24.93
CA ASN A 126 -7.10 -19.32 25.37
C ASN A 126 -7.16 -20.52 24.40
N ALA A 127 -6.00 -21.00 23.97
CA ALA A 127 -5.88 -21.94 22.85
C ALA A 127 -4.72 -22.91 23.02
N ARG A 128 -4.84 -24.08 22.38
CA ARG A 128 -3.77 -25.08 22.27
C ARG A 128 -3.35 -25.20 20.81
N VAL A 129 -2.08 -24.97 20.52
CA VAL A 129 -1.46 -25.20 19.23
C VAL A 129 -0.61 -26.47 19.33
N GLY A 130 -1.00 -27.51 18.60
CA GLY A 130 -0.28 -28.78 18.58
C GLY A 130 1.15 -28.66 18.07
N ALA A 131 1.97 -29.69 18.30
CA ALA A 131 3.36 -29.72 17.86
C ALA A 131 3.49 -29.69 16.33
N GLY A 132 4.55 -29.08 15.83
CA GLY A 132 4.86 -29.00 14.41
C GLY A 132 3.92 -28.11 13.61
N CYS A 133 3.15 -27.24 14.27
CA CYS A 133 2.24 -26.32 13.59
C CYS A 133 2.99 -25.12 13.01
N ILE A 134 2.57 -24.69 11.82
CA ILE A 134 3.14 -23.52 11.14
C ILE A 134 2.05 -22.47 11.01
N VAL A 135 2.11 -21.48 11.90
CA VAL A 135 1.17 -20.36 11.96
C VAL A 135 1.81 -19.16 11.28
N MET A 136 1.22 -18.73 10.17
CA MET A 136 1.77 -17.63 9.38
C MET A 136 1.42 -16.27 9.99
N MET A 137 1.68 -15.18 9.26
CA MET A 137 1.65 -13.82 9.79
C MET A 137 0.23 -13.31 10.01
N HIS A 138 0.07 -12.43 11.01
CA HIS A 138 -1.18 -11.71 11.30
C HIS A 138 -2.37 -12.64 11.59
N THR A 139 -2.15 -13.80 12.17
CA THR A 139 -3.23 -14.73 12.51
C THR A 139 -3.76 -14.46 13.92
N LEU A 140 -5.05 -14.69 14.13
CA LEU A 140 -5.64 -14.80 15.46
C LEU A 140 -6.11 -16.23 15.68
N ILE A 141 -5.59 -16.89 16.72
CA ILE A 141 -6.03 -18.20 17.18
C ILE A 141 -6.57 -18.01 18.60
N GLN A 142 -7.87 -18.25 18.76
CA GLN A 142 -8.55 -18.01 20.02
C GLN A 142 -9.63 -19.05 20.31
N ASP A 143 -9.73 -19.51 21.56
CA ASP A 143 -10.81 -20.39 22.04
C ASP A 143 -10.91 -21.73 21.28
N VAL A 144 -9.77 -22.26 20.80
CA VAL A 144 -9.69 -23.48 19.97
C VAL A 144 -8.47 -24.33 20.29
N GLU A 145 -8.52 -25.59 19.87
CA GLU A 145 -7.36 -26.48 19.79
C GLU A 145 -7.01 -26.71 18.31
N ILE A 146 -5.82 -26.27 17.90
CA ILE A 146 -5.24 -26.59 16.59
C ILE A 146 -4.56 -27.95 16.69
N PRO A 147 -4.96 -28.96 15.89
CA PRO A 147 -4.29 -30.26 15.86
C PRO A 147 -2.81 -30.14 15.51
N ALA A 148 -2.01 -31.14 15.86
CA ALA A 148 -0.59 -31.18 15.50
C ALA A 148 -0.38 -31.19 13.98
N GLY A 149 0.73 -30.58 13.52
CA GLY A 149 1.11 -30.58 12.12
C GLY A 149 0.18 -29.79 11.20
N LYS A 150 -0.53 -28.78 11.72
CA LYS A 150 -1.43 -27.94 10.92
C LYS A 150 -0.78 -26.63 10.49
N TYR A 151 -1.11 -26.22 9.27
CA TYR A 151 -0.70 -24.96 8.68
C TYR A 151 -1.83 -23.93 8.77
N VAL A 152 -1.56 -22.77 9.35
CA VAL A 152 -2.51 -21.66 9.47
C VAL A 152 -2.08 -20.53 8.53
N PRO A 153 -2.87 -20.21 7.48
CA PRO A 153 -2.48 -19.21 6.49
C PRO A 153 -2.50 -17.78 7.07
N SER A 154 -1.73 -16.88 6.46
CA SER A 154 -1.61 -15.49 6.93
C SER A 154 -2.96 -14.78 6.96
N GLY A 155 -3.19 -13.99 8.01
CA GLY A 155 -4.43 -13.24 8.20
C GLY A 155 -5.63 -14.07 8.65
N ALA A 156 -5.47 -15.39 8.86
CA ALA A 156 -6.56 -16.24 9.32
C ALA A 156 -6.99 -15.88 10.75
N ILE A 157 -8.31 -15.92 10.97
CA ILE A 157 -8.94 -15.74 12.28
C ILE A 157 -9.67 -17.04 12.61
N ILE A 158 -9.10 -17.82 13.54
CA ILE A 158 -9.59 -19.12 13.97
C ILE A 158 -10.17 -18.96 15.37
N THR A 159 -11.50 -18.96 15.47
CA THR A 159 -12.25 -18.69 16.72
C THR A 159 -13.33 -19.72 17.01
N ASN A 160 -13.40 -20.80 16.22
CA ASN A 160 -14.22 -21.96 16.53
C ASN A 160 -13.54 -23.25 16.07
N GLN A 161 -13.86 -24.35 16.76
CA GLN A 161 -13.17 -25.62 16.57
C GLN A 161 -13.33 -26.18 15.14
N GLN A 162 -14.47 -25.93 14.48
CA GLN A 162 -14.70 -26.40 13.11
C GLN A 162 -13.75 -25.75 12.10
N GLN A 163 -13.29 -24.51 12.35
CA GLN A 163 -12.24 -23.88 11.54
C GLN A 163 -10.89 -24.56 11.78
N ALA A 164 -10.55 -24.83 13.04
CA ALA A 164 -9.29 -25.48 13.44
C ALA A 164 -9.16 -26.90 12.86
N ASP A 165 -10.25 -27.69 12.92
CA ASP A 165 -10.28 -29.07 12.43
C ASP A 165 -10.12 -29.17 10.90
N ARG A 166 -10.40 -28.09 10.17
CA ARG A 166 -10.35 -28.03 8.70
C ARG A 166 -9.06 -27.43 8.15
N LEU A 167 -8.09 -27.13 9.01
CA LEU A 167 -6.81 -26.59 8.58
C LEU A 167 -6.03 -27.61 7.74
N PRO A 168 -5.31 -27.15 6.70
CA PRO A 168 -4.43 -28.01 5.92
C PRO A 168 -3.25 -28.49 6.77
N ASP A 169 -2.67 -29.62 6.39
CA ASP A 169 -1.45 -30.14 7.00
C ASP A 169 -0.21 -29.38 6.50
N VAL A 170 0.79 -29.25 7.37
CA VAL A 170 2.10 -28.66 7.03
C VAL A 170 2.81 -29.49 5.97
N GLN A 171 3.46 -28.82 5.03
CA GLN A 171 4.31 -29.46 4.04
C GLN A 171 5.76 -29.55 4.55
N ASP A 172 6.61 -30.32 3.88
CA ASP A 172 7.99 -30.50 4.32
C ASP A 172 8.81 -29.21 4.19
N GLU A 173 8.51 -28.40 3.16
CA GLU A 173 9.15 -27.09 2.97
C GLU A 173 8.84 -26.12 4.12
N ASP A 174 7.64 -26.21 4.72
CA ASP A 174 7.24 -25.39 5.86
C ASP A 174 8.02 -25.77 7.13
N LYS A 175 8.29 -27.08 7.31
CA LYS A 175 9.10 -27.60 8.42
C LYS A 175 10.56 -27.18 8.27
N ASP A 176 11.12 -27.31 7.07
CA ASP A 176 12.49 -26.89 6.76
C ASP A 176 12.66 -25.39 7.00
N PHE A 177 11.68 -24.59 6.61
CA PHE A 177 11.65 -23.17 6.92
C PHE A 177 11.70 -22.91 8.44
N ALA A 178 10.85 -23.57 9.22
CA ALA A 178 10.84 -23.39 10.68
C ALA A 178 12.16 -23.83 11.33
N HIS A 179 12.70 -24.99 10.95
CA HIS A 179 13.98 -25.49 11.42
C HIS A 179 15.14 -24.55 11.07
N HIS A 180 15.15 -23.98 9.87
CA HIS A 180 16.17 -23.01 9.47
C HIS A 180 16.14 -21.76 10.36
N VAL A 181 14.95 -21.25 10.70
CA VAL A 181 14.81 -20.10 11.61
C VAL A 181 15.34 -20.41 13.01
N VAL A 182 15.10 -21.62 13.53
CA VAL A 182 15.72 -22.08 14.79
C VAL A 182 17.24 -22.07 14.67
N GLY A 183 17.79 -22.65 13.60
CA GLY A 183 19.23 -22.71 13.36
C GLY A 183 19.91 -21.34 13.31
N ILE A 184 19.31 -20.38 12.61
CA ILE A 184 19.80 -18.99 12.56
C ILE A 184 19.81 -18.37 13.96
N ASN A 185 18.73 -18.54 14.73
CA ASN A 185 18.64 -18.00 16.09
C ASN A 185 19.64 -18.66 17.06
N GLN A 186 19.98 -19.92 16.85
CA GLN A 186 21.06 -20.58 17.60
C GLN A 186 22.44 -19.99 17.28
N ALA A 187 22.71 -19.69 16.01
CA ALA A 187 23.95 -19.02 15.62
C ALA A 187 24.01 -17.58 16.19
N LEU A 188 22.91 -16.84 16.14
CA LEU A 188 22.81 -15.49 16.74
C LEU A 188 23.06 -15.52 18.24
N ARG A 189 22.43 -16.46 18.96
CA ARG A 189 22.64 -16.66 20.40
C ARG A 189 24.12 -16.89 20.71
N ALA A 190 24.76 -17.81 19.98
CA ALA A 190 26.18 -18.11 20.15
C ALA A 190 27.05 -16.87 19.88
N GLY A 191 26.73 -16.09 18.83
CA GLY A 191 27.39 -14.83 18.51
C GLY A 191 27.26 -13.78 19.62
N TYR A 192 26.06 -13.60 20.19
CA TYR A 192 25.84 -12.67 21.29
C TYR A 192 26.59 -13.07 22.57
N LEU A 193 26.61 -14.37 22.89
CA LEU A 193 27.39 -14.88 24.03
C LEU A 193 28.89 -14.71 23.81
N CYS A 194 29.38 -15.03 22.60
CA CYS A 194 30.78 -14.80 22.23
C CYS A 194 31.15 -13.33 22.37
N ALA A 195 30.29 -12.40 21.91
CA ALA A 195 30.54 -10.97 22.02
C ALA A 195 30.64 -10.47 23.48
N ALA A 196 30.00 -11.16 24.42
CA ALA A 196 30.10 -10.88 25.85
C ALA A 196 31.31 -11.55 26.52
N ASP A 197 31.85 -12.63 25.94
CA ASP A 197 33.05 -13.32 26.44
C ASP A 197 34.31 -12.74 25.79
N SER A 198 35.14 -12.08 26.60
CA SER A 198 36.42 -11.52 26.16
C SER A 198 37.34 -12.56 25.52
N LYS A 199 37.33 -13.83 25.97
CA LYS A 199 38.18 -14.88 25.39
C LYS A 199 37.74 -15.27 23.99
N CYS A 200 36.43 -15.25 23.73
CA CYS A 200 35.86 -15.56 22.42
C CYS A 200 35.98 -14.38 21.44
N ILE A 201 35.61 -13.17 21.87
CA ILE A 201 35.56 -12.00 20.98
C ILE A 201 36.92 -11.38 20.69
N ALA A 202 37.91 -11.52 21.59
CA ALA A 202 39.23 -10.92 21.41
C ALA A 202 39.96 -11.39 20.14
N PRO A 203 40.13 -12.69 19.85
CA PRO A 203 40.81 -13.12 18.63
C PRO A 203 40.09 -12.65 17.36
N ILE A 204 38.76 -12.64 17.36
CA ILE A 204 37.95 -12.14 16.23
C ILE A 204 38.16 -10.63 16.04
N ARG A 205 38.19 -9.86 17.13
CA ARG A 205 38.50 -8.43 17.10
C ARG A 205 39.93 -8.17 16.65
N ASP A 206 40.89 -8.97 17.10
CA ASP A 206 42.30 -8.83 16.76
C ASP A 206 42.56 -9.19 15.29
N GLU A 207 41.92 -10.23 14.76
CA GLU A 207 41.93 -10.59 13.33
C GLU A 207 41.33 -9.47 12.48
N ASN A 208 40.17 -8.94 12.87
CA ASN A 208 39.60 -7.78 12.21
C ASN A 208 40.55 -6.58 12.30
N THR A 209 41.13 -6.29 13.46
CA THR A 209 42.07 -5.18 13.66
C THR A 209 43.37 -5.37 12.88
N LYS A 210 43.86 -6.61 12.70
CA LYS A 210 45.00 -6.95 11.85
C LYS A 210 44.66 -6.82 10.37
N SER A 211 43.46 -7.23 9.96
CA SER A 211 42.94 -6.98 8.61
C SER A 211 42.85 -5.47 8.34
N TYR A 212 42.49 -4.66 9.35
CA TYR A 212 42.50 -3.20 9.27
C TYR A 212 43.93 -2.61 9.29
N LYS A 213 44.88 -3.18 10.05
CA LYS A 213 46.29 -2.71 10.10
C LYS A 213 47.17 -3.17 8.93
N GLY A 214 46.79 -4.23 8.21
CA GLY A 214 47.45 -4.67 6.97
C GLY A 214 47.24 -3.73 5.79
N ASN A 215 46.20 -2.88 5.85
CA ASN A 215 45.94 -1.77 4.93
C ASN A 215 46.28 -0.43 5.64
N GLY A 216 47.55 -0.26 5.97
CA GLY A 216 48.02 0.60 7.05
C GLY A 216 47.48 2.02 7.13
N VAL A 217 47.00 2.39 8.33
CA VAL A 217 47.23 3.68 9.00
C VAL A 217 47.27 3.43 10.53
N THR A 218 48.19 4.08 11.23
CA THR A 218 48.49 3.92 12.68
C THR A 218 47.48 4.61 13.61
N VAL A 219 47.19 3.95 14.73
CA VAL A 219 46.07 4.15 15.69
C VAL A 219 46.20 5.38 16.63
N LEU A 220 47.02 6.39 16.31
CA LEU A 220 47.26 7.51 17.24
C LEU A 220 46.52 8.82 16.93
N GLU A 221 45.68 8.87 15.89
CA GLU A 221 44.90 10.07 15.52
C GLU A 221 43.37 9.94 15.72
N LEU A 222 42.90 8.87 16.36
CA LEU A 222 41.47 8.51 16.44
C LEU A 222 40.68 9.09 17.63
N GLU A 223 41.20 10.09 18.34
CA GLU A 223 40.35 10.89 19.25
C GLU A 223 39.66 12.06 18.53
N ARG A 224 39.97 12.31 17.25
CA ARG A 224 39.27 13.28 16.41
C ARG A 224 39.21 12.81 14.95
N SER A 225 38.31 11.89 14.63
CA SER A 225 37.59 11.90 13.34
C SER A 225 36.63 10.73 13.19
N SER A 226 35.35 11.05 13.20
CA SER A 226 34.23 10.21 12.77
C SER A 226 34.09 10.26 11.24
N GLU A 227 35.04 9.71 10.49
CA GLU A 227 34.97 9.61 9.03
C GLU A 227 35.45 8.23 8.54
N VAL A 228 34.54 7.47 7.93
CA VAL A 228 34.87 6.28 7.14
C VAL A 228 35.28 6.81 5.76
N ALA A 229 36.57 6.78 5.43
CA ALA A 229 37.05 7.19 4.12
C ALA A 229 36.94 6.02 3.11
N SER A 230 36.33 6.30 1.96
CA SER A 230 36.47 5.50 0.73
C SER A 230 37.52 6.16 -0.16
N ASN A 231 38.33 5.36 -0.87
CA ASN A 231 39.30 5.86 -1.84
C ASN A 231 38.70 6.08 -3.24
N SER A 232 37.45 5.64 -3.47
CA SER A 232 36.82 5.63 -4.79
C SER A 232 35.42 6.25 -4.85
N LEU A 233 34.71 6.37 -3.73
CA LEU A 233 33.37 6.97 -3.64
C LEU A 233 33.44 8.31 -2.93
N GLY A 234 32.72 9.31 -3.44
CA GLY A 234 32.65 10.63 -2.82
C GLY A 234 31.92 10.60 -1.47
N ALA A 235 32.27 11.52 -0.57
CA ALA A 235 31.67 11.62 0.78
C ALA A 235 30.13 11.71 0.77
N GLU A 236 29.56 12.41 -0.22
CA GLU A 236 28.09 12.51 -0.38
C GLU A 236 27.44 11.17 -0.75
N THR A 237 28.12 10.33 -1.54
CA THR A 237 27.63 8.99 -1.87
C THR A 237 27.62 8.11 -0.63
N ILE A 238 28.63 8.23 0.23
CA ILE A 238 28.69 7.52 1.52
C ILE A 238 27.55 7.97 2.45
N GLU A 239 27.26 9.26 2.48
CA GLU A 239 26.16 9.82 3.28
C GLU A 239 24.79 9.37 2.75
N GLN A 240 24.61 9.35 1.43
CA GLN A 240 23.41 8.83 0.78
C GLN A 240 23.20 7.34 1.09
N VAL A 241 24.27 6.52 1.04
CA VAL A 241 24.22 5.09 1.41
C VAL A 241 23.84 4.93 2.88
N ARG A 242 24.43 5.73 3.78
CA ARG A 242 24.08 5.72 5.21
C ARG A 242 22.58 6.00 5.41
N TYR A 243 22.07 7.04 4.76
CA TYR A 243 20.68 7.41 4.86
C TYR A 243 19.74 6.34 4.29
N LEU A 244 20.07 5.76 3.13
CA LEU A 244 19.28 4.68 2.53
C LEU A 244 19.16 3.48 3.48
N LEU A 245 20.25 3.10 4.15
CA LEU A 245 20.26 2.00 5.13
C LEU A 245 19.50 2.35 6.40
N GLU A 246 19.67 3.56 6.95
CA GLU A 246 18.95 4.03 8.13
C GLU A 246 17.43 4.07 7.92
N GLN A 247 16.97 4.41 6.72
CA GLN A 247 15.55 4.38 6.36
C GLN A 247 15.03 2.97 6.03
N GLY A 248 15.91 1.97 6.01
CA GLY A 248 15.58 0.58 5.70
C GLY A 248 15.25 0.34 4.21
N TYR A 249 15.79 1.18 3.32
CA TYR A 249 15.69 0.98 1.88
C TYR A 249 16.72 -0.03 1.39
N LYS A 250 16.35 -0.85 0.40
CA LYS A 250 17.33 -1.70 -0.30
C LYS A 250 18.14 -0.83 -1.26
N ILE A 251 19.38 -1.20 -1.52
CA ILE A 251 20.26 -0.44 -2.42
C ILE A 251 20.34 -1.16 -3.76
N GLY A 252 20.00 -0.45 -4.84
CA GLY A 252 20.14 -0.91 -6.21
C GLY A 252 21.23 -0.14 -6.95
N THR A 253 21.94 -0.83 -7.83
CA THR A 253 22.98 -0.27 -8.70
C THR A 253 22.75 -0.67 -10.15
N GLU A 254 23.04 0.24 -11.07
CA GLU A 254 22.87 0.02 -12.51
C GLU A 254 24.03 0.64 -13.28
N HIS A 255 24.41 0.01 -14.39
CA HIS A 255 25.47 0.48 -15.27
C HIS A 255 25.01 0.59 -16.72
N VAL A 256 25.66 1.46 -17.51
CA VAL A 256 25.42 1.59 -18.95
C VAL A 256 26.63 2.17 -19.69
N ASP A 257 26.92 1.61 -20.86
CA ASP A 257 27.96 2.13 -21.74
C ASP A 257 27.63 3.52 -22.32
N GLN A 258 28.65 4.27 -22.76
CA GLN A 258 28.51 5.64 -23.23
C GLN A 258 27.57 5.78 -24.44
N ARG A 259 27.45 4.72 -25.26
CA ARG A 259 26.58 4.69 -26.46
C ARG A 259 25.11 4.52 -26.07
N ARG A 260 24.81 3.68 -25.08
CA ARG A 260 23.46 3.37 -24.60
C ARG A 260 22.92 4.32 -23.55
N PHE A 261 23.78 5.07 -22.87
CA PHE A 261 23.37 6.11 -21.91
C PHE A 261 22.37 7.11 -22.51
N ARG A 262 22.55 7.51 -23.78
CA ARG A 262 21.63 8.42 -24.49
C ARG A 262 20.24 7.83 -24.76
N THR A 263 20.12 6.51 -24.74
CA THR A 263 18.85 5.79 -24.99
C THR A 263 18.11 5.43 -23.69
N GLY A 264 18.72 5.67 -22.52
CA GLY A 264 18.12 5.42 -21.22
C GLY A 264 17.93 3.94 -20.87
N SER A 265 18.60 3.03 -21.57
CA SER A 265 18.57 1.59 -21.31
C SER A 265 19.71 1.21 -20.36
N TRP A 266 19.39 1.00 -19.08
CA TRP A 266 20.35 0.65 -18.04
C TRP A 266 20.31 -0.84 -17.72
N THR A 267 21.47 -1.42 -17.37
CA THR A 267 21.59 -2.81 -16.94
C THR A 267 21.81 -2.85 -15.44
N SER A 268 21.04 -3.65 -14.71
CA SER A 268 21.22 -3.79 -13.26
C SER A 268 22.49 -4.56 -12.93
N CYS A 269 23.28 -4.03 -11.99
CA CYS A 269 24.37 -4.76 -11.34
C CYS A 269 23.79 -5.93 -10.51
N GLN A 270 24.66 -6.83 -10.03
CA GLN A 270 24.25 -7.89 -9.11
C GLN A 270 23.52 -7.32 -7.88
N PRO A 271 22.41 -7.92 -7.44
CA PRO A 271 21.66 -7.40 -6.28
C PRO A 271 22.53 -7.38 -5.01
N ILE A 272 22.61 -6.22 -4.36
CA ILE A 272 23.36 -6.04 -3.11
C ILE A 272 22.34 -6.03 -1.95
N GLU A 273 22.50 -6.94 -0.98
CA GLU A 273 21.71 -6.96 0.27
C GLU A 273 22.62 -6.69 1.48
N PRO A 274 23.11 -5.45 1.66
CA PRO A 274 24.14 -5.17 2.64
C PRO A 274 23.57 -5.17 4.06
N ARG A 275 24.25 -5.83 4.99
CA ARG A 275 23.91 -5.89 6.43
C ARG A 275 24.62 -4.81 7.25
N SER A 276 25.54 -4.08 6.63
CA SER A 276 26.26 -2.95 7.23
C SER A 276 26.62 -1.89 6.18
N ILE A 277 26.89 -0.67 6.64
CA ILE A 277 27.36 0.42 5.77
C ILE A 277 28.68 0.08 5.07
N GLY A 278 29.59 -0.62 5.76
CA GLY A 278 30.86 -1.05 5.17
C GLY A 278 30.69 -2.06 4.05
N GLU A 279 29.72 -2.98 4.18
CA GLU A 279 29.37 -3.95 3.13
C GLU A 279 28.70 -3.28 1.93
N ALA A 280 27.83 -2.29 2.19
CA ALA A 280 27.22 -1.49 1.12
C ALA A 280 28.27 -0.71 0.32
N ILE A 281 29.23 -0.08 1.02
CA ILE A 281 30.36 0.63 0.39
C ILE A 281 31.20 -0.34 -0.42
N ALA A 282 31.64 -1.47 0.16
CA ALA A 282 32.48 -2.44 -0.54
C ALA A 282 31.82 -3.03 -1.81
N ALA A 283 30.51 -3.31 -1.74
CA ALA A 283 29.77 -3.80 -2.91
C ALA A 283 29.56 -2.72 -3.99
N LEU A 284 29.41 -1.46 -3.57
CA LEU A 284 29.38 -0.32 -4.49
C LEU A 284 30.73 -0.12 -5.19
N GLU A 285 31.83 -0.22 -4.44
CA GLU A 285 33.18 -0.15 -4.99
C GLU A 285 33.44 -1.31 -5.98
N SER A 286 32.93 -2.52 -5.70
CA SER A 286 33.00 -3.65 -6.62
C SER A 286 32.26 -3.37 -7.93
N CYS A 287 30.99 -2.93 -7.90
CA CYS A 287 30.21 -2.62 -9.11
C CYS A 287 30.82 -1.42 -9.89
N VAL A 288 31.35 -0.41 -9.20
CA VAL A 288 32.11 0.70 -9.83
C VAL A 288 33.38 0.19 -10.52
N SER A 289 34.13 -0.71 -9.87
CA SER A 289 35.37 -1.27 -10.44
C SER A 289 35.12 -2.22 -11.61
N GLU A 290 34.11 -3.09 -11.53
CA GLU A 290 33.71 -4.04 -12.58
C GLU A 290 33.24 -3.33 -13.84
N HIS A 291 32.66 -2.15 -13.69
CA HIS A 291 32.15 -1.32 -14.77
C HIS A 291 32.97 -0.05 -14.97
N SER A 292 34.29 -0.13 -14.78
CA SER A 292 35.21 0.98 -15.05
C SER A 292 35.06 1.47 -16.50
N GLY A 293 34.88 2.77 -16.71
CA GLY A 293 34.66 3.34 -18.06
C GLY A 293 33.19 3.37 -18.51
N GLU A 294 32.23 2.99 -17.65
CA GLU A 294 30.80 3.12 -17.90
C GLU A 294 30.12 4.10 -16.94
N TYR A 295 28.87 4.48 -17.21
CA TYR A 295 28.05 5.22 -16.24
C TYR A 295 27.50 4.24 -15.21
N VAL A 296 27.72 4.50 -13.92
CA VAL A 296 27.13 3.72 -12.83
C VAL A 296 26.23 4.64 -11.99
N ARG A 297 25.04 4.17 -11.62
CA ARG A 297 24.11 4.87 -10.76
C ARG A 297 23.65 4.04 -9.58
N LEU A 298 23.39 4.73 -8.48
CA LEU A 298 22.90 4.25 -7.20
C LEU A 298 21.45 4.69 -7.01
N PHE A 299 20.61 3.84 -6.43
CA PHE A 299 19.28 4.22 -5.97
C PHE A 299 18.82 3.39 -4.77
N GLY A 300 17.97 3.96 -3.94
CA GLY A 300 17.20 3.24 -2.93
C GLY A 300 15.98 2.56 -3.53
N ILE A 301 15.55 1.46 -2.95
CA ILE A 301 14.31 0.77 -3.25
C ILE A 301 13.50 0.74 -1.96
N ASP A 302 12.36 1.42 -1.97
CA ASP A 302 11.47 1.48 -0.82
C ASP A 302 10.69 0.17 -0.61
N LYS A 303 9.90 0.11 0.46
CA LYS A 303 9.08 -1.07 0.80
C LYS A 303 8.01 -1.40 -0.25
N ASP A 304 7.65 -0.43 -1.08
CA ASP A 304 6.69 -0.56 -2.18
C ASP A 304 7.39 -0.89 -3.52
N ARG A 305 8.69 -1.23 -3.48
CA ARG A 305 9.55 -1.50 -4.64
C ARG A 305 9.72 -0.31 -5.60
N ARG A 306 9.52 0.92 -5.12
CA ARG A 306 9.75 2.15 -5.88
C ARG A 306 11.20 2.58 -5.71
N ARG A 307 11.77 3.15 -6.78
CA ARG A 307 13.11 3.72 -6.75
C ARG A 307 13.06 5.11 -6.13
N VAL A 308 13.96 5.37 -5.18
CA VAL A 308 14.11 6.63 -4.45
C VAL A 308 15.57 7.04 -4.43
N LEU A 309 15.86 8.35 -4.39
CA LEU A 309 17.24 8.87 -4.33
C LEU A 309 18.16 8.27 -5.40
N GLU A 310 17.79 8.41 -6.69
CA GLU A 310 18.67 7.98 -7.79
C GLU A 310 19.80 9.00 -7.99
N SER A 311 21.05 8.55 -7.97
CA SER A 311 22.24 9.38 -8.23
C SER A 311 23.24 8.65 -9.12
N ILE A 312 23.85 9.36 -10.07
CA ILE A 312 24.96 8.80 -10.87
C ILE A 312 26.23 8.91 -10.03
N ILE A 313 26.86 7.77 -9.74
CA ILE A 313 28.03 7.66 -8.89
C ILE A 313 29.34 7.49 -9.68
N GLN A 314 29.26 7.19 -10.98
CA GLN A 314 30.43 7.08 -11.88
C GLN A 314 30.07 7.53 -13.30
N ARG A 315 31.05 8.11 -14.01
CA ARG A 315 30.99 8.41 -15.44
C ARG A 315 32.19 7.76 -16.17
N PRO A 316 32.08 7.52 -17.50
CA PRO A 316 33.15 6.89 -18.30
C PRO A 316 34.51 7.57 -18.22
N ASP A 317 34.55 8.89 -18.01
CA ASP A 317 35.77 9.70 -18.04
C ASP A 317 36.53 9.68 -16.69
N GLY A 318 36.05 8.94 -15.69
CA GLY A 318 36.65 8.89 -14.34
C GLY A 318 36.39 10.13 -13.47
N ASP A 319 35.74 11.16 -14.01
CA ASP A 319 35.36 12.37 -13.27
C ASP A 319 34.16 12.11 -12.34
N PHE A 320 34.44 12.17 -11.03
CA PHE A 320 33.41 12.25 -9.99
C PHE A 320 32.88 13.68 -9.90
N LYS A 321 31.56 13.87 -10.12
CA LYS A 321 30.86 15.05 -9.61
C LYS A 321 29.89 14.62 -8.52
N PRO A 322 29.89 15.28 -7.35
CA PRO A 322 29.00 14.94 -6.25
C PRO A 322 27.53 15.04 -6.65
N ALA A 323 26.67 14.30 -5.95
CA ALA A 323 25.24 14.32 -6.17
C ALA A 323 24.71 15.67 -5.68
N THR A 324 24.47 16.61 -6.59
CA THR A 324 24.16 18.02 -6.28
C THR A 324 22.94 18.28 -5.38
N ASN A 325 22.25 17.27 -4.86
CA ASN A 325 20.97 17.40 -4.15
C ASN A 325 20.79 16.49 -2.92
N PHE A 326 21.81 15.80 -2.38
CA PHE A 326 21.63 15.06 -1.13
C PHE A 326 21.91 15.95 0.11
N LYS A 327 20.89 16.22 0.92
CA LYS A 327 21.00 16.89 2.23
C LYS A 327 20.11 16.16 3.23
N ALA A 328 20.68 15.50 4.24
CA ALA A 328 19.92 14.73 5.21
C ALA A 328 18.95 15.62 6.04
N PRO A 329 17.72 15.17 6.36
CA PRO A 329 16.83 15.90 7.27
C PRO A 329 17.38 15.84 8.71
N ALA A 330 17.44 16.99 9.41
CA ALA A 330 17.97 17.07 10.77
C ALA A 330 17.13 16.25 11.78
N SER A 331 17.79 15.38 12.56
CA SER A 331 17.18 14.57 13.61
C SER A 331 16.87 15.40 14.86
N SER A 332 15.64 15.36 15.33
CA SER A 332 15.20 15.94 16.61
C SER A 332 15.80 15.19 17.80
N HIS A 333 16.89 15.71 18.36
CA HIS A 333 17.34 15.41 19.73
C HIS A 333 17.39 16.70 20.52
N SER A 334 16.52 16.80 21.53
CA SER A 334 16.48 17.87 22.51
C SER A 334 17.58 17.69 23.55
N ASN A 335 18.50 18.65 23.67
CA ASN A 335 19.02 19.08 24.97
C ASN A 335 19.85 20.38 24.87
N GLY A 336 19.63 21.31 25.79
CA GLY A 336 20.66 22.25 26.26
C GLY A 336 20.69 23.68 25.69
N SER A 337 19.86 24.55 26.28
CA SER A 337 20.21 25.89 26.80
C SER A 337 21.08 26.84 25.97
N TYR A 338 20.49 27.91 25.43
CA TYR A 338 21.12 29.24 25.43
C TYR A 338 20.11 30.35 25.71
N SER A 339 20.58 31.28 26.54
CA SER A 339 19.89 32.43 27.12
C SER A 339 19.68 33.57 26.12
N SER A 340 18.71 34.43 26.45
CA SER A 340 18.19 35.58 25.71
C SER A 340 19.19 36.66 25.34
N SER A 341 18.89 37.43 24.28
CA SER A 341 18.79 38.90 24.40
C SER A 341 18.08 39.56 23.20
N TYR A 342 17.40 40.65 23.57
CA TYR A 342 16.60 41.62 22.82
C TYR A 342 17.15 42.08 21.46
N SER A 343 16.25 42.37 20.50
CA SER A 343 15.87 43.77 20.19
C SER A 343 14.68 43.87 19.24
N ASN A 344 13.92 44.93 19.45
CA ASN A 344 12.70 45.34 18.80
C ASN A 344 13.00 46.17 17.53
N ASN A 345 11.97 46.33 16.71
CA ASN A 345 11.73 47.43 15.76
C ASN A 345 12.21 47.25 14.30
N GLY A 346 11.28 47.49 13.37
CA GLY A 346 11.59 47.60 11.94
C GLY A 346 10.41 47.35 11.01
N ASN A 347 9.44 48.26 11.00
CA ASN A 347 8.44 48.38 9.94
C ASN A 347 9.13 48.90 8.66
N SER A 348 9.23 48.09 7.60
CA SER A 348 9.45 48.60 6.24
C SER A 348 9.11 47.58 5.15
N ASN A 349 8.39 48.08 4.15
CA ASN A 349 8.13 47.50 2.83
C ASN A 349 9.34 46.75 2.26
N GLY A 350 9.15 45.46 1.96
CA GLY A 350 10.09 44.65 1.19
C GLY A 350 9.37 44.06 -0.02
N SER A 351 9.76 44.53 -1.20
CA SER A 351 9.29 44.11 -2.52
C SER A 351 9.24 42.59 -2.68
N SER A 352 8.07 42.08 -3.09
CA SER A 352 7.85 40.67 -3.41
C SER A 352 8.74 40.21 -4.56
N SER A 353 9.66 39.28 -4.29
CA SER A 353 10.47 38.61 -5.31
C SER A 353 9.67 37.55 -6.08
N GLY A 354 8.77 38.01 -6.96
CA GLY A 354 8.68 37.58 -8.36
C GLY A 354 8.65 36.10 -8.78
N LYS A 355 7.97 35.17 -8.08
CA LYS A 355 7.70 33.82 -8.66
C LYS A 355 6.24 33.34 -8.62
N VAL A 356 5.36 33.93 -7.81
CA VAL A 356 3.95 33.51 -7.68
C VAL A 356 2.99 34.57 -8.25
N ASN A 357 2.05 34.15 -9.11
CA ASN A 357 1.05 35.05 -9.71
C ASN A 357 0.01 35.53 -8.66
N GLY A 358 -0.46 36.77 -8.79
CA GLY A 358 -1.45 37.37 -7.89
C GLY A 358 -2.80 36.61 -7.84
N GLU A 359 -3.19 35.93 -8.93
CA GLU A 359 -4.37 35.05 -8.95
C GLU A 359 -4.20 33.83 -8.03
N THR A 360 -3.00 33.26 -7.97
CA THR A 360 -2.67 32.14 -7.07
C THR A 360 -2.70 32.59 -5.61
N VAL A 361 -2.24 33.81 -5.33
CA VAL A 361 -2.31 34.42 -3.99
C VAL A 361 -3.77 34.60 -3.53
N GLU A 362 -4.66 35.01 -4.44
CA GLU A 362 -6.09 35.14 -4.12
C GLU A 362 -6.76 33.77 -3.89
N GLN A 363 -6.41 32.74 -4.67
CA GLN A 363 -6.89 31.38 -4.45
C GLN A 363 -6.45 30.82 -3.08
N ILE A 364 -5.21 31.08 -2.66
CA ILE A 364 -4.71 30.73 -1.32
C ILE A 364 -5.52 31.44 -0.24
N ARG A 365 -5.79 32.74 -0.43
CA ARG A 365 -6.59 33.54 0.52
C ARG A 365 -7.99 32.98 0.71
N GLN A 366 -8.66 32.59 -0.37
CA GLN A 366 -10.01 32.01 -0.32
C GLN A 366 -10.03 30.64 0.37
N LEU A 367 -9.02 29.78 0.11
CA LEU A 367 -8.92 28.48 0.75
C LEU A 367 -8.70 28.60 2.27
N LEU A 368 -7.80 29.50 2.70
CA LEU A 368 -7.54 29.74 4.12
C LEU A 368 -8.77 30.35 4.82
N ALA A 369 -9.45 31.31 4.19
CA ALA A 369 -10.69 31.89 4.72
C ALA A 369 -11.82 30.87 4.85
N GLY A 370 -11.86 29.87 3.96
CA GLY A 370 -12.78 28.73 4.04
C GLY A 370 -12.42 27.68 5.09
N GLY A 371 -11.31 27.85 5.81
CA GLY A 371 -10.81 26.89 6.81
C GLY A 371 -10.22 25.62 6.21
N TYR A 372 -9.86 25.63 4.92
CA TYR A 372 -9.25 24.51 4.23
C TYR A 372 -7.74 24.47 4.44
N LYS A 373 -7.16 23.27 4.48
CA LYS A 373 -5.70 23.09 4.44
C LYS A 373 -5.20 23.19 3.00
N ILE A 374 -3.97 23.66 2.83
CA ILE A 374 -3.36 23.82 1.51
C ILE A 374 -2.21 22.83 1.38
N GLY A 375 -2.19 22.09 0.28
CA GLY A 375 -1.10 21.21 -0.13
C GLY A 375 -0.57 21.59 -1.51
N MET A 376 0.58 21.06 -1.89
CA MET A 376 1.17 21.25 -3.20
C MET A 376 1.71 19.92 -3.70
N GLU A 377 1.67 19.69 -5.00
CA GLU A 377 2.17 18.49 -5.65
C GLU A 377 2.96 18.86 -6.90
N HIS A 378 3.97 18.06 -7.23
CA HIS A 378 4.79 18.23 -8.43
C HIS A 378 4.88 16.92 -9.21
N VAL A 379 5.19 17.01 -10.50
CA VAL A 379 5.40 15.85 -11.37
C VAL A 379 6.23 16.22 -12.61
N ASP A 380 7.17 15.35 -12.98
CA ASP A 380 7.93 15.49 -14.22
C ASP A 380 7.03 15.33 -15.48
N GLU A 381 7.47 15.88 -16.62
CA GLU A 381 6.69 15.90 -17.87
C GLU A 381 6.26 14.50 -18.34
N ARG A 382 7.08 13.48 -18.06
CA ARG A 382 6.82 12.10 -18.44
C ARG A 382 5.72 11.48 -17.57
N ARG A 383 5.72 11.75 -16.26
CA ARG A 383 4.75 11.22 -15.29
C ARG A 383 3.46 12.03 -15.21
N PHE A 384 3.48 13.28 -15.66
CA PHE A 384 2.27 14.12 -15.78
C PHE A 384 1.17 13.40 -16.57
N ARG A 385 1.53 12.74 -17.68
CA ARG A 385 0.60 11.96 -18.53
C ARG A 385 -0.02 10.74 -17.83
N THR A 386 0.61 10.27 -16.76
CA THR A 386 0.15 9.09 -15.99
C THR A 386 -0.65 9.48 -14.75
N GLY A 387 -0.81 10.78 -14.46
CA GLY A 387 -1.56 11.29 -13.30
C GLY A 387 -0.92 10.97 -11.94
N SER A 388 0.34 10.51 -11.91
CA SER A 388 1.05 10.17 -10.67
C SER A 388 1.80 11.39 -10.15
N TRP A 389 1.17 12.13 -9.25
CA TRP A 389 1.72 13.34 -8.63
C TRP A 389 2.43 13.05 -7.31
N THR A 390 3.53 13.74 -7.04
CA THR A 390 4.28 13.65 -5.78
C THR A 390 3.98 14.86 -4.92
N SER A 391 3.63 14.67 -3.65
CA SER A 391 3.39 15.79 -2.75
C SER A 391 4.70 16.52 -2.40
N CYS A 392 4.70 17.85 -2.54
CA CYS A 392 5.73 18.71 -1.96
C CYS A 392 5.63 18.66 -0.41
N LYS A 393 6.66 19.16 0.28
CA LYS A 393 6.69 19.22 1.75
C LYS A 393 5.38 19.81 2.31
N PRO A 394 4.76 19.17 3.31
CA PRO A 394 3.54 19.69 3.92
C PRO A 394 3.80 21.06 4.56
N ILE A 395 3.04 22.08 4.15
CA ILE A 395 3.07 23.39 4.82
C ILE A 395 2.00 23.38 5.91
N GLU A 396 2.38 23.28 7.18
CA GLU A 396 1.47 23.45 8.32
C GLU A 396 1.20 24.94 8.64
N ALA A 397 1.00 25.76 7.62
CA ALA A 397 0.82 27.20 7.78
C ALA A 397 -0.66 27.60 7.78
N THR A 398 -1.01 28.49 8.70
CA THR A 398 -2.30 29.18 8.74
C THR A 398 -2.22 30.60 8.17
N SER A 399 -1.02 31.09 7.87
CA SER A 399 -0.79 32.44 7.34
C SER A 399 -0.42 32.42 5.86
N ILE A 400 -0.95 33.38 5.11
CA ILE A 400 -0.78 33.47 3.64
C ILE A 400 0.70 33.58 3.24
N ASN A 401 1.50 34.34 3.98
CA ASN A 401 2.92 34.56 3.67
C ASN A 401 3.75 33.29 3.82
N GLN A 402 3.43 32.43 4.80
CA GLN A 402 4.10 31.14 4.97
C GLN A 402 3.72 30.16 3.87
N VAL A 403 2.46 30.18 3.41
CA VAL A 403 2.02 29.37 2.26
C VAL A 403 2.71 29.83 0.98
N ILE A 404 2.81 31.15 0.76
CA ILE A 404 3.55 31.71 -0.39
C ILE A 404 5.03 31.33 -0.33
N SER A 405 5.66 31.43 0.83
CA SER A 405 7.09 31.08 0.99
C SER A 405 7.34 29.61 0.68
N GLY A 406 6.50 28.69 1.20
CA GLY A 406 6.64 27.27 0.88
C GLY A 406 6.25 26.93 -0.55
N LEU A 407 5.38 27.74 -1.18
CA LEU A 407 5.06 27.63 -2.60
C LEU A 407 6.25 28.02 -3.47
N GLU A 408 6.93 29.12 -3.14
CA GLU A 408 8.15 29.55 -3.82
C GLU A 408 9.27 28.52 -3.67
N GLU A 409 9.43 27.92 -2.48
CA GLU A 409 10.38 26.82 -2.24
C GLU A 409 10.03 25.57 -3.09
N CYS A 410 8.75 25.18 -3.18
CA CYS A 410 8.30 24.03 -3.99
C CYS A 410 8.50 24.30 -5.50
N ILE A 411 8.20 25.51 -5.98
CA ILE A 411 8.45 25.95 -7.37
C ILE A 411 9.96 25.94 -7.68
N GLU A 412 10.78 26.44 -6.76
CA GLU A 412 12.22 26.53 -6.95
C GLU A 412 12.93 25.18 -6.92
N SER A 413 12.50 24.27 -6.03
CA SER A 413 13.05 22.92 -5.93
C SER A 413 12.65 22.02 -7.10
N HIS A 414 11.62 22.39 -7.86
CA HIS A 414 11.07 21.59 -8.97
C HIS A 414 10.99 22.40 -10.27
N GLN A 415 12.01 23.21 -10.57
CA GLN A 415 12.12 23.89 -11.85
C GLN A 415 12.19 22.88 -13.00
N GLY A 416 11.38 23.08 -14.04
CA GLY A 416 11.28 22.11 -15.13
C GLY A 416 10.20 21.04 -14.95
N GLU A 417 9.40 21.11 -13.88
CA GLU A 417 8.29 20.18 -13.63
C GLU A 417 6.92 20.88 -13.58
N TYR A 418 5.83 20.10 -13.65
CA TYR A 418 4.50 20.60 -13.36
C TYR A 418 4.33 20.69 -11.85
N VAL A 419 3.87 21.83 -11.34
CA VAL A 419 3.51 22.01 -9.92
C VAL A 419 2.05 22.42 -9.84
N ARG A 420 1.29 21.84 -8.91
CA ARG A 420 -0.12 22.16 -8.65
C ARG A 420 -0.40 22.46 -7.18
N LEU A 421 -1.33 23.38 -6.94
CA LEU A 421 -1.91 23.74 -5.66
C LEU A 421 -3.13 22.86 -5.36
N ILE A 422 -3.29 22.44 -4.11
CA ILE A 422 -4.40 21.59 -3.67
C ILE A 422 -5.06 22.19 -2.43
N GLY A 423 -6.39 22.33 -2.46
CA GLY A 423 -7.20 22.63 -1.28
C GLY A 423 -7.74 21.34 -0.65
N ILE A 424 -7.66 21.20 0.67
CA ILE A 424 -8.06 19.99 1.41
C ILE A 424 -9.09 20.37 2.48
N ASP A 425 -10.28 19.77 2.38
CA ASP A 425 -11.29 19.78 3.43
C ASP A 425 -10.98 18.67 4.44
N THR A 426 -10.43 19.07 5.57
CA THR A 426 -10.03 18.14 6.65
C THR A 426 -11.23 17.54 7.37
N LYS A 427 -12.39 18.21 7.35
CA LYS A 427 -13.62 17.68 7.97
C LYS A 427 -14.25 16.61 7.10
N ALA A 428 -14.33 16.86 5.78
CA ALA A 428 -14.88 15.90 4.83
C ALA A 428 -13.84 14.90 4.28
N LYS A 429 -12.56 15.03 4.67
CA LYS A 429 -11.41 14.23 4.21
C LYS A 429 -11.34 14.11 2.68
N ARG A 430 -11.49 15.23 1.96
CA ARG A 430 -11.47 15.26 0.49
C ARG A 430 -10.74 16.49 -0.04
N ARG A 431 -10.30 16.42 -1.30
CA ARG A 431 -9.75 17.57 -2.03
C ARG A 431 -10.90 18.45 -2.55
N VAL A 432 -10.74 19.76 -2.43
CA VAL A 432 -11.72 20.78 -2.83
C VAL A 432 -11.23 21.68 -3.97
N LEU A 433 -9.91 21.71 -4.22
CA LEU A 433 -9.30 22.44 -5.32
C LEU A 433 -8.06 21.67 -5.81
N GLU A 434 -7.83 21.64 -7.13
CA GLU A 434 -6.57 21.21 -7.76
C GLU A 434 -6.27 22.14 -8.94
N THR A 435 -5.21 22.96 -8.85
CA THR A 435 -4.84 23.95 -9.88
C THR A 435 -3.37 23.87 -10.21
N ILE A 436 -3.02 23.65 -11.49
CA ILE A 436 -1.62 23.70 -11.94
C ILE A 436 -1.14 25.15 -11.93
N ILE A 437 -0.03 25.40 -11.24
CA ILE A 437 0.57 26.72 -11.02
C ILE A 437 1.96 26.86 -11.65
N GLN A 438 2.58 25.75 -12.07
CA GLN A 438 3.82 25.76 -12.84
C GLN A 438 3.77 24.70 -13.93
N ARG A 439 4.34 25.00 -15.09
CA ARG A 439 4.62 24.04 -16.17
C ARG A 439 6.13 23.96 -16.45
N PRO A 440 6.65 22.82 -16.95
CA PRO A 440 8.08 22.57 -17.19
C PRO A 440 8.87 23.66 -17.94
N ASN A 441 8.20 24.37 -18.84
CA ASN A 441 8.74 25.41 -19.69
C ASN A 441 8.73 26.81 -19.04
N GLY A 442 8.54 26.91 -17.72
CA GLY A 442 8.63 28.16 -16.95
C GLY A 442 7.43 29.10 -17.12
N GLN A 443 6.42 28.73 -17.92
CA GLN A 443 5.16 29.46 -17.97
C GLN A 443 4.27 29.02 -16.79
N VAL A 444 4.13 29.92 -15.82
CA VAL A 444 3.05 29.89 -14.81
C VAL A 444 1.73 29.88 -15.59
N ALA A 445 0.83 28.96 -15.26
CA ALA A 445 -0.49 28.96 -15.89
C ALA A 445 -1.26 30.22 -15.43
N SER A 446 -1.20 31.27 -16.24
CA SER A 446 -2.31 32.21 -16.30
C SER A 446 -3.49 31.39 -16.80
N SER A 447 -4.55 31.28 -16.01
CA SER A 447 -5.86 30.96 -16.58
C SER A 447 -6.05 31.94 -17.74
N GLY A 448 -6.16 31.41 -18.96
CA GLY A 448 -6.19 32.20 -20.17
C GLY A 448 -7.26 33.28 -20.09
N SER A 449 -6.85 34.48 -19.70
CA SER A 449 -7.42 35.70 -20.23
C SER A 449 -6.95 35.78 -21.66
N GLN A 450 -7.71 35.17 -22.57
CA GLN A 450 -7.66 35.58 -23.96
C GLN A 450 -8.03 37.07 -24.01
N LYS A 451 -7.04 37.94 -24.17
CA LYS A 451 -7.29 39.25 -24.78
C LYS A 451 -7.61 38.99 -26.26
N SER A 452 -8.87 38.73 -26.55
CA SER A 452 -9.44 39.03 -27.85
C SER A 452 -9.57 40.55 -27.93
N SER A 453 -8.66 41.21 -28.65
CA SER A 453 -8.99 42.47 -29.29
C SER A 453 -9.95 42.16 -30.44
N PHE A 454 -11.25 42.20 -30.16
CA PHE A 454 -12.24 42.46 -31.19
C PHE A 454 -13.15 43.58 -30.70
N THR A 455 -13.15 44.62 -31.52
CA THR A 455 -13.98 45.82 -31.49
C THR A 455 -15.45 45.50 -31.29
N SER A 456 -16.09 46.28 -30.42
CA SER A 456 -17.54 46.37 -30.29
C SER A 456 -18.18 46.87 -31.58
N SER A 457 -18.97 46.02 -32.22
CA SER A 457 -20.13 46.45 -32.99
C SER A 457 -21.25 45.47 -32.69
N GLY A 458 -22.23 45.93 -31.93
CA GLY A 458 -23.36 45.13 -31.51
C GLY A 458 -24.23 44.72 -32.70
N THR A 459 -24.87 43.56 -32.60
CA THR A 459 -26.27 43.39 -32.99
C THR A 459 -26.84 42.20 -32.23
N SER A 460 -28.00 42.43 -31.63
CA SER A 460 -28.88 41.51 -30.92
C SER A 460 -29.28 40.32 -31.79
N GLY A 461 -29.37 39.12 -31.20
CA GLY A 461 -29.92 37.95 -31.90
C GLY A 461 -30.17 36.74 -31.00
N ASN A 462 -31.38 36.65 -30.47
CA ASN A 462 -31.95 35.41 -29.92
C ASN A 462 -32.01 34.34 -31.03
N ALA A 463 -31.37 33.18 -30.85
CA ALA A 463 -31.71 31.97 -31.59
C ALA A 463 -31.25 30.69 -30.86
N THR A 464 -32.23 29.94 -30.37
CA THR A 464 -32.16 28.55 -29.95
C THR A 464 -31.69 27.70 -31.13
N ALA A 465 -30.45 27.20 -31.11
CA ALA A 465 -30.00 26.22 -32.10
C ALA A 465 -29.34 25.03 -31.38
N THR A 466 -29.84 23.83 -31.65
CA THR A 466 -29.36 22.55 -31.14
C THR A 466 -27.90 22.36 -31.58
N ALA A 467 -26.97 22.15 -30.63
CA ALA A 467 -25.60 21.83 -30.99
C ALA A 467 -25.53 20.40 -31.52
N THR A 468 -25.02 20.25 -32.74
CA THR A 468 -24.72 18.96 -33.35
C THR A 468 -23.24 18.64 -33.09
N SER A 469 -22.99 17.52 -32.39
CA SER A 469 -21.66 16.94 -32.22
C SER A 469 -21.33 16.05 -33.41
N ASN A 470 -20.10 16.10 -33.91
CA ASN A 470 -19.62 15.20 -34.98
C ASN A 470 -18.87 13.97 -34.43
N ARG A 471 -18.72 13.85 -33.10
CA ARG A 471 -17.94 12.78 -32.43
C ARG A 471 -18.73 11.97 -31.41
N LEU A 472 -19.76 12.53 -30.80
CA LEU A 472 -20.62 11.86 -29.83
C LEU A 472 -21.85 11.28 -30.52
N SER A 473 -22.32 10.13 -30.06
CA SER A 473 -23.58 9.59 -30.56
C SER A 473 -24.76 10.41 -30.06
N THR A 474 -25.87 10.37 -30.80
CA THR A 474 -27.13 11.06 -30.43
C THR A 474 -27.62 10.66 -29.05
N GLU A 475 -27.42 9.39 -28.66
CA GLU A 475 -27.82 8.86 -27.36
C GLU A 475 -26.99 9.47 -26.22
N VAL A 476 -25.69 9.67 -26.43
CA VAL A 476 -24.81 10.30 -25.44
C VAL A 476 -25.17 11.78 -25.28
N VAL A 477 -25.52 12.47 -26.37
CA VAL A 477 -26.00 13.86 -26.31
C VAL A 477 -27.33 13.96 -25.56
N ASP A 478 -28.25 13.02 -25.75
CA ASP A 478 -29.51 12.99 -25.01
C ASP A 478 -29.33 12.66 -23.52
N GLN A 479 -28.44 11.72 -23.18
CA GLN A 479 -28.04 11.44 -21.80
C GLN A 479 -27.44 12.69 -21.13
N LEU A 480 -26.60 13.43 -21.85
CA LEU A 480 -26.02 14.69 -21.37
C LEU A 480 -27.08 15.75 -21.11
N ARG A 481 -28.04 15.90 -22.02
CA ARG A 481 -29.17 16.83 -21.87
C ARG A 481 -30.01 16.48 -20.64
N GLN A 482 -30.28 15.20 -20.41
CA GLN A 482 -31.02 14.73 -19.23
C GLN A 482 -30.26 15.02 -17.94
N LEU A 483 -28.93 14.84 -17.93
CA LEU A 483 -28.10 15.16 -16.77
C LEU A 483 -28.11 16.66 -16.44
N LEU A 484 -27.95 17.52 -17.44
CA LEU A 484 -27.97 18.98 -17.27
C LEU A 484 -29.35 19.46 -16.79
N ALA A 485 -30.42 18.99 -17.40
CA ALA A 485 -31.79 19.33 -17.01
C ALA A 485 -32.13 18.86 -15.58
N GLY A 486 -31.58 17.73 -15.15
CA GLY A 486 -31.73 17.20 -13.79
C GLY A 486 -30.88 17.91 -12.73
N GLY A 487 -30.07 18.90 -13.11
CA GLY A 487 -29.12 19.56 -12.21
C GLY A 487 -28.00 18.63 -11.72
N TYR A 488 -27.74 17.54 -12.46
CA TYR A 488 -26.69 16.60 -12.16
C TYR A 488 -25.34 17.15 -12.60
N LYS A 489 -24.30 16.82 -11.83
CA LYS A 489 -22.92 17.16 -12.18
C LYS A 489 -22.39 16.13 -13.17
N ILE A 490 -21.59 16.56 -14.13
CA ILE A 490 -21.01 15.71 -15.17
C ILE A 490 -19.51 15.60 -14.94
N SER A 491 -18.95 14.41 -15.10
CA SER A 491 -17.51 14.14 -15.07
C SER A 491 -17.17 13.05 -16.06
N LEU A 492 -15.91 12.99 -16.49
CA LEU A 492 -15.39 11.89 -17.29
C LEU A 492 -14.36 11.08 -16.50
N GLU A 493 -14.24 9.82 -16.89
CA GLU A 493 -13.17 8.95 -16.45
C GLU A 493 -12.54 8.26 -17.67
N HIS A 494 -11.23 8.03 -17.62
CA HIS A 494 -10.50 7.37 -18.68
C HIS A 494 -9.59 6.26 -18.14
N VAL A 495 -9.27 5.28 -18.98
CA VAL A 495 -8.36 4.19 -18.65
C VAL A 495 -7.74 3.58 -19.91
N ASP A 496 -6.45 3.28 -19.86
CA ASP A 496 -5.78 2.54 -20.94
C ASP A 496 -6.27 1.08 -21.05
N GLU A 497 -6.07 0.46 -22.22
CA GLU A 497 -6.55 -0.89 -22.52
C GLU A 497 -6.06 -1.96 -21.52
N ARG A 498 -4.84 -1.79 -20.99
CA ARG A 498 -4.24 -2.71 -20.03
C ARG A 498 -4.91 -2.60 -18.65
N ARG A 499 -5.24 -1.39 -18.21
CA ARG A 499 -5.87 -1.10 -16.91
C ARG A 499 -7.39 -1.21 -16.93
N PHE A 500 -8.03 -1.12 -18.10
CA PHE A 500 -9.47 -1.36 -18.24
C PHE A 500 -9.89 -2.71 -17.64
N ARG A 501 -9.08 -3.76 -17.84
CA ARG A 501 -9.30 -5.13 -17.29
C ARG A 501 -9.27 -5.22 -15.76
N THR A 502 -8.74 -4.19 -15.09
CA THR A 502 -8.62 -4.13 -13.63
C THR A 502 -9.67 -3.23 -12.98
N GLY A 503 -10.53 -2.57 -13.77
CA GLY A 503 -11.59 -1.68 -13.27
C GLY A 503 -11.09 -0.39 -12.59
N SER A 504 -9.80 -0.07 -12.73
CA SER A 504 -9.20 1.14 -12.14
C SER A 504 -9.26 2.29 -13.13
N TRP A 505 -10.23 3.18 -12.95
CA TRP A 505 -10.46 4.35 -13.81
C TRP A 505 -9.87 5.63 -13.21
N THR A 506 -9.29 6.49 -14.06
CA THR A 506 -8.76 7.81 -13.66
C THR A 506 -9.79 8.88 -13.98
N SER A 507 -10.15 9.73 -13.01
CA SER A 507 -11.10 10.82 -13.23
C SER A 507 -10.44 12.06 -13.83
N THR A 508 -11.07 12.65 -14.83
CA THR A 508 -10.61 13.90 -15.46
C THR A 508 -11.17 15.14 -14.76
N GLY A 509 -11.85 14.97 -13.61
CA GLY A 509 -12.50 16.06 -12.89
C GLY A 509 -13.93 16.35 -13.36
N GLN A 510 -14.57 17.31 -12.67
CA GLN A 510 -15.94 17.71 -12.96
C GLN A 510 -15.96 18.73 -14.11
N ILE A 511 -16.78 18.47 -15.14
CA ILE A 511 -17.01 19.41 -16.23
C ILE A 511 -17.92 20.53 -15.72
N GLN A 512 -17.40 21.75 -15.71
CA GLN A 512 -18.16 22.96 -15.41
C GLN A 512 -18.77 23.48 -16.71
N ALA A 513 -19.94 22.97 -17.06
CA ALA A 513 -20.70 23.43 -18.21
C ALA A 513 -22.08 23.93 -17.76
N SER A 514 -22.43 25.13 -18.22
CA SER A 514 -23.72 25.78 -17.94
C SER A 514 -24.71 25.61 -19.10
N SER A 515 -24.22 25.15 -20.25
CA SER A 515 -25.01 24.85 -21.44
C SER A 515 -24.63 23.52 -22.08
N GLU A 516 -25.56 22.92 -22.83
CA GLU A 516 -25.33 21.69 -23.60
C GLU A 516 -24.15 21.84 -24.57
N ARG A 517 -24.00 23.01 -25.18
CA ARG A 517 -22.89 23.30 -26.11
C ARG A 517 -21.52 23.27 -25.41
N GLU A 518 -21.42 23.89 -24.25
CA GLU A 518 -20.19 23.88 -23.43
C GLU A 518 -19.85 22.46 -22.97
N ALA A 519 -20.86 21.68 -22.58
CA ALA A 519 -20.68 20.31 -22.14
C ALA A 519 -20.17 19.42 -23.29
N ILE A 520 -20.76 19.53 -24.48
CA ILE A 520 -20.31 18.80 -25.68
C ILE A 520 -18.87 19.19 -26.03
N ALA A 521 -18.55 20.48 -26.09
CA ALA A 521 -17.21 20.96 -26.43
C ALA A 521 -16.15 20.47 -25.41
N ALA A 522 -16.49 20.48 -24.12
CA ALA A 522 -15.61 19.96 -23.08
C ALA A 522 -15.39 18.45 -23.21
N ILE A 523 -16.45 17.67 -23.48
CA ILE A 523 -16.34 16.22 -23.67
C ILE A 523 -15.50 15.90 -24.91
N GLU A 524 -15.76 16.54 -26.05
CA GLU A 524 -15.00 16.33 -27.28
C GLU A 524 -13.51 16.67 -27.11
N GLY A 525 -13.19 17.71 -26.32
CA GLY A 525 -11.82 18.04 -25.94
C GLY A 525 -11.11 16.89 -25.20
N HIS A 526 -11.78 16.29 -24.22
CA HIS A 526 -11.24 15.15 -23.46
C HIS A 526 -11.13 13.88 -24.32
N LEU A 527 -12.09 13.63 -25.22
CA LEU A 527 -12.01 12.51 -26.17
C LEU A 527 -10.80 12.67 -27.11
N GLY A 528 -10.45 13.90 -27.49
CA GLY A 528 -9.23 14.18 -28.25
C GLY A 528 -7.96 13.97 -27.44
N GLU A 529 -7.95 14.38 -26.17
CA GLU A 529 -6.80 14.24 -25.28
C GLU A 529 -6.45 12.78 -24.97
N TYR A 530 -7.47 11.94 -24.75
CA TYR A 530 -7.30 10.52 -24.39
C TYR A 530 -7.59 9.59 -25.57
N GLN A 531 -7.14 9.95 -26.77
CA GLN A 531 -7.32 9.13 -27.96
C GLN A 531 -6.61 7.77 -27.80
N GLY A 532 -7.33 6.68 -28.05
CA GLY A 532 -6.79 5.32 -27.87
C GLY A 532 -7.02 4.72 -26.48
N GLU A 533 -7.74 5.42 -25.60
CA GLU A 533 -8.15 4.91 -24.29
C GLU A 533 -9.67 4.70 -24.19
N TYR A 534 -10.11 3.92 -23.20
CA TYR A 534 -11.52 3.87 -22.83
C TYR A 534 -11.89 5.14 -22.09
N VAL A 535 -12.94 5.83 -22.53
CA VAL A 535 -13.49 7.00 -21.81
C VAL A 535 -14.95 6.76 -21.49
N ARG A 536 -15.37 7.07 -20.27
CA ARG A 536 -16.76 6.96 -19.82
C ARG A 536 -17.30 8.26 -19.26
N LEU A 537 -18.58 8.52 -19.54
CA LEU A 537 -19.39 9.60 -19.01
C LEU A 537 -19.99 9.18 -17.66
N ILE A 538 -19.82 10.04 -16.66
CA ILE A 538 -20.36 9.85 -15.31
C ILE A 538 -21.30 11.01 -14.96
N GLY A 539 -22.53 10.67 -14.55
CA GLY A 539 -23.48 11.60 -13.95
C GLY A 539 -23.47 11.47 -12.43
N ILE A 540 -23.42 12.59 -11.71
CA ILE A 540 -23.34 12.64 -10.24
C ILE A 540 -24.50 13.46 -9.68
N ASP A 541 -25.23 12.88 -8.73
CA ASP A 541 -26.22 13.59 -7.93
C ASP A 541 -25.55 14.41 -6.83
N PRO A 542 -25.56 15.76 -6.92
CA PRO A 542 -24.92 16.60 -5.90
C PRO A 542 -25.62 16.53 -4.54
N LYS A 543 -26.92 16.21 -4.51
CA LYS A 543 -27.70 16.10 -3.27
C LYS A 543 -27.52 14.73 -2.62
N ALA A 544 -27.67 13.66 -3.40
CA ALA A 544 -27.55 12.29 -2.90
C ALA A 544 -26.10 11.77 -2.82
N LYS A 545 -25.12 12.52 -3.36
CA LYS A 545 -23.69 12.17 -3.40
C LYS A 545 -23.43 10.77 -3.99
N ARG A 546 -24.17 10.40 -5.03
CA ARG A 546 -24.04 9.10 -5.71
C ARG A 546 -23.97 9.28 -7.23
N ARG A 547 -23.41 8.27 -7.90
CA ARG A 547 -23.43 8.20 -9.37
C ARG A 547 -24.82 7.78 -9.84
N VAL A 548 -25.31 8.44 -10.88
CA VAL A 548 -26.63 8.19 -11.49
C VAL A 548 -26.53 7.68 -12.93
N LEU A 549 -25.36 7.85 -13.57
CA LEU A 549 -25.08 7.36 -14.92
C LEU A 549 -23.61 6.95 -15.03
N GLU A 550 -23.34 5.81 -15.68
CA GLU A 550 -22.01 5.41 -16.13
C GLU A 550 -22.11 4.82 -17.55
N THR A 551 -21.59 5.52 -18.56
CA THR A 551 -21.66 5.09 -19.98
C THR A 551 -20.29 5.19 -20.62
N ILE A 552 -19.76 4.11 -21.22
CA ILE A 552 -18.52 4.18 -22.01
C ILE A 552 -18.82 4.89 -23.33
N ILE A 553 -18.18 6.03 -23.57
CA ILE A 553 -18.38 6.89 -24.74
C ILE A 553 -17.24 6.80 -25.76
N GLN A 554 -16.10 6.20 -25.39
CA GLN A 554 -14.98 5.93 -26.31
C GLN A 554 -14.30 4.60 -25.97
N ARG A 555 -13.84 3.89 -27.01
CA ARG A 555 -13.00 2.69 -26.91
C ARG A 555 -11.69 2.89 -27.69
N PRO A 556 -10.57 2.21 -27.31
CA PRO A 556 -9.25 2.36 -27.93
C PRO A 556 -9.20 2.25 -29.45
N ASN A 557 -10.10 1.46 -30.04
CA ASN A 557 -10.10 1.16 -31.47
C ASN A 557 -10.86 2.20 -32.32
N GLY A 558 -11.21 3.36 -31.74
CA GLY A 558 -11.94 4.44 -32.43
C GLY A 558 -13.42 4.13 -32.72
N GLN A 559 -13.93 2.97 -32.30
CA GLN A 559 -15.36 2.69 -32.33
C GLN A 559 -16.04 3.41 -31.16
N VAL A 560 -16.77 4.48 -31.46
CA VAL A 560 -17.80 5.04 -30.58
C VAL A 560 -18.75 3.89 -30.26
N ALA A 561 -18.99 3.63 -28.97
CA ALA A 561 -19.87 2.54 -28.56
C ALA A 561 -21.31 2.85 -28.98
N SER A 562 -21.72 2.34 -30.15
CA SER A 562 -23.14 2.13 -30.41
C SER A 562 -23.60 0.97 -29.53
N SER A 563 -24.31 1.25 -28.45
CA SER A 563 -25.17 0.23 -27.85
C SER A 563 -26.15 -0.27 -28.91
N GLY A 564 -26.35 -1.59 -28.95
CA GLY A 564 -26.95 -2.33 -30.06
C GLY A 564 -28.19 -1.73 -30.70
N SER A 565 -28.34 -2.03 -31.99
CA SER A 565 -29.46 -1.71 -32.85
C SER A 565 -30.81 -1.85 -32.14
N GLN A 566 -31.38 -0.74 -31.66
CA GLN A 566 -32.82 -0.58 -31.63
C GLN A 566 -33.26 -0.51 -33.09
N LYS A 567 -33.72 -1.65 -33.63
CA LYS A 567 -34.59 -1.60 -34.81
C LYS A 567 -35.81 -0.78 -34.41
N SER A 568 -35.96 0.39 -35.03
CA SER A 568 -37.22 1.10 -35.12
C SER A 568 -38.26 0.16 -35.72
N PHE A 569 -39.16 -0.37 -34.90
CA PHE A 569 -40.43 -0.86 -35.40
C PHE A 569 -41.45 0.26 -35.23
N THR A 570 -41.86 0.77 -36.37
CA THR A 570 -43.00 1.64 -36.58
C THR A 570 -44.23 1.05 -35.89
N SER A 571 -44.96 1.93 -35.20
CA SER A 571 -46.30 1.66 -34.70
C SER A 571 -47.21 1.30 -35.87
N SER A 572 -47.61 0.04 -35.96
CA SER A 572 -48.84 -0.35 -36.64
C SER A 572 -49.59 -1.35 -35.78
N SER A 573 -50.83 -0.96 -35.51
CA SER A 573 -51.86 -1.68 -34.78
C SER A 573 -52.15 -3.05 -35.38
N SER A 574 -52.18 -4.09 -34.55
CA SER A 574 -53.26 -5.11 -34.51
C SER A 574 -52.90 -6.25 -33.56
N ALA A 575 -53.78 -6.50 -32.59
CA ALA A 575 -53.89 -7.80 -31.93
C ALA A 575 -54.49 -8.82 -32.93
N PRO A 576 -54.29 -10.14 -32.78
CA PRO A 576 -54.98 -10.85 -31.70
C PRO A 576 -54.17 -11.93 -30.96
N SER A 577 -54.69 -12.21 -29.78
CA SER A 577 -54.49 -13.36 -28.90
C SER A 577 -54.10 -14.69 -29.54
N THR A 578 -53.13 -15.39 -28.94
CA THR A 578 -53.22 -16.83 -28.67
C THR A 578 -52.25 -17.23 -27.57
N THR A 579 -52.80 -17.91 -26.56
CA THR A 579 -52.16 -18.45 -25.37
C THR A 579 -51.38 -19.70 -25.73
N ALA A 580 -50.05 -19.66 -25.66
CA ALA A 580 -49.18 -20.84 -25.62
C ALA A 580 -47.90 -20.51 -24.84
N THR A 581 -47.74 -21.14 -23.68
CA THR A 581 -46.57 -21.04 -22.81
C THR A 581 -45.37 -21.69 -23.49
N ALA A 582 -44.63 -20.91 -24.28
CA ALA A 582 -43.36 -21.34 -24.85
C ALA A 582 -42.25 -21.20 -23.81
N THR A 583 -41.78 -22.32 -23.26
CA THR A 583 -40.56 -22.39 -22.44
C THR A 583 -39.37 -21.91 -23.27
N ALA A 584 -38.64 -20.92 -22.76
CA ALA A 584 -37.44 -20.41 -23.40
C ALA A 584 -36.32 -21.45 -23.26
N THR A 585 -35.90 -22.07 -24.37
CA THR A 585 -34.77 -23.01 -24.40
C THR A 585 -33.46 -22.25 -24.52
N SER A 586 -32.62 -22.29 -23.48
CA SER A 586 -31.22 -21.84 -23.51
C SER A 586 -30.34 -22.85 -24.25
N THR A 587 -29.32 -22.39 -24.98
CA THR A 587 -28.33 -23.25 -25.65
C THR A 587 -27.01 -23.37 -24.88
N ARG A 588 -26.84 -22.60 -23.79
CA ARG A 588 -25.62 -22.55 -22.96
C ARG A 588 -25.84 -22.90 -21.48
N LEU A 589 -27.03 -22.68 -20.94
CA LEU A 589 -27.34 -22.92 -19.53
C LEU A 589 -27.95 -24.30 -19.34
N SER A 590 -27.62 -24.96 -18.22
CA SER A 590 -28.28 -26.22 -17.85
C SER A 590 -29.76 -25.96 -17.50
N SER A 591 -30.60 -26.97 -17.65
CA SER A 591 -32.02 -26.89 -17.25
C SER A 591 -32.18 -26.49 -15.78
N GLU A 592 -31.27 -26.95 -14.91
CA GLU A 592 -31.23 -26.60 -13.49
C GLU A 592 -31.03 -25.08 -13.28
N VAL A 593 -30.11 -24.46 -14.02
CA VAL A 593 -29.86 -23.00 -13.92
C VAL A 593 -31.06 -22.21 -14.45
N VAL A 594 -31.71 -22.70 -15.50
CA VAL A 594 -32.95 -22.08 -16.03
C VAL A 594 -34.07 -22.15 -14.99
N ASP A 595 -34.23 -23.28 -14.31
CA ASP A 595 -35.24 -23.43 -13.25
C ASP A 595 -34.93 -22.55 -12.03
N GLN A 596 -33.65 -22.40 -11.66
CA GLN A 596 -33.21 -21.45 -10.62
C GLN A 596 -33.55 -20.00 -10.99
N LEU A 597 -33.32 -19.58 -12.24
CA LEU A 597 -33.71 -18.25 -12.71
C LEU A 597 -35.23 -18.04 -12.64
N ARG A 598 -36.02 -19.04 -13.03
CA ARG A 598 -37.49 -19.01 -12.94
C ARG A 598 -37.94 -18.83 -11.48
N GLN A 599 -37.33 -19.55 -10.54
CA GLN A 599 -37.64 -19.45 -9.11
C GLN A 599 -37.27 -18.08 -8.52
N LEU A 600 -36.14 -17.50 -8.95
CA LEU A 600 -35.74 -16.15 -8.51
C LEU A 600 -36.69 -15.08 -9.04
N LEU A 601 -37.11 -15.16 -10.30
CA LEU A 601 -38.11 -14.24 -10.88
C LEU A 601 -39.47 -14.37 -10.18
N ALA A 602 -39.94 -15.60 -9.94
CA ALA A 602 -41.22 -15.86 -9.29
C ALA A 602 -41.26 -15.37 -7.83
N SER A 603 -40.12 -15.44 -7.12
CA SER A 603 -40.01 -14.96 -5.74
C SER A 603 -39.78 -13.44 -5.62
N GLY A 604 -39.62 -12.73 -6.75
CA GLY A 604 -39.28 -11.31 -6.77
C GLY A 604 -37.86 -11.02 -6.27
N SER A 605 -36.98 -12.02 -6.27
CA SER A 605 -35.58 -11.88 -5.88
C SER A 605 -34.82 -11.10 -6.95
N LYS A 606 -33.84 -10.30 -6.52
CA LYS A 606 -32.90 -9.64 -7.43
C LYS A 606 -31.89 -10.65 -7.94
N ILE A 607 -31.64 -10.64 -9.25
CA ILE A 607 -30.68 -11.51 -9.92
C ILE A 607 -29.40 -10.71 -10.18
N SER A 608 -28.25 -11.29 -9.85
CA SER A 608 -26.94 -10.72 -10.18
C SER A 608 -25.96 -11.84 -10.52
N LEU A 609 -24.89 -11.51 -11.25
CA LEU A 609 -23.78 -12.42 -11.47
C LEU A 609 -22.54 -11.92 -10.77
N GLU A 610 -21.67 -12.87 -10.45
CA GLU A 610 -20.31 -12.57 -10.05
C GLU A 610 -19.34 -13.42 -10.85
N HIS A 611 -18.18 -12.86 -11.18
CA HIS A 611 -17.14 -13.54 -11.94
C HIS A 611 -15.78 -13.42 -11.23
N VAL A 612 -14.91 -14.38 -11.51
CA VAL A 612 -13.55 -14.41 -10.98
C VAL A 612 -12.64 -15.26 -11.85
N ASP A 613 -11.42 -14.78 -12.11
CA ASP A 613 -10.41 -15.57 -12.81
C ASP A 613 -9.91 -16.78 -11.99
N GLN A 614 -9.25 -17.72 -12.66
CA GLN A 614 -8.77 -18.96 -12.05
C GLN A 614 -7.81 -18.75 -10.86
N ARG A 615 -7.06 -17.64 -10.84
CA ARG A 615 -6.11 -17.32 -9.78
C ARG A 615 -6.82 -16.77 -8.53
N ARG A 616 -7.83 -15.92 -8.73
CA ARG A 616 -8.62 -15.28 -7.66
C ARG A 616 -9.78 -16.15 -7.15
N PHE A 617 -10.19 -17.17 -7.90
CA PHE A 617 -11.20 -18.13 -7.44
C PHE A 617 -10.78 -18.80 -6.11
N ARG A 618 -9.48 -19.08 -5.94
CA ARG A 618 -8.90 -19.68 -4.72
C ARG A 618 -8.97 -18.77 -3.49
N THR A 619 -9.05 -17.45 -3.68
CA THR A 619 -9.10 -16.47 -2.57
C THR A 619 -10.52 -16.03 -2.23
N GLY A 620 -11.54 -16.53 -2.95
CA GLY A 620 -12.94 -16.19 -2.71
C GLY A 620 -13.32 -14.73 -2.99
N SER A 621 -12.46 -13.98 -3.70
CA SER A 621 -12.69 -12.58 -4.05
C SER A 621 -13.40 -12.49 -5.40
N TRP A 622 -14.73 -12.37 -5.37
CA TRP A 622 -15.59 -12.31 -6.55
C TRP A 622 -15.91 -10.86 -6.95
N THR A 623 -15.96 -10.59 -8.25
CA THR A 623 -16.37 -9.27 -8.78
C THR A 623 -17.81 -9.34 -9.26
N SER A 624 -18.67 -8.43 -8.80
CA SER A 624 -20.08 -8.39 -9.21
C SER A 624 -20.24 -7.67 -10.54
N THR A 625 -21.03 -8.24 -11.44
CA THR A 625 -21.36 -7.63 -12.75
C THR A 625 -22.55 -6.66 -12.67
N GLY A 626 -23.09 -6.43 -11.47
CA GLY A 626 -24.29 -5.64 -11.26
C GLY A 626 -25.58 -6.44 -11.26
N GLN A 627 -26.71 -5.75 -11.04
CA GLN A 627 -28.03 -6.36 -11.00
C GLN A 627 -28.59 -6.53 -12.41
N ILE A 628 -29.01 -7.74 -12.76
CA ILE A 628 -29.73 -8.02 -14.00
C ILE A 628 -31.16 -7.48 -13.86
N GLN A 629 -31.53 -6.54 -14.73
CA GLN A 629 -32.89 -6.04 -14.87
C GLN A 629 -33.61 -6.91 -15.91
N ALA A 630 -34.30 -7.95 -15.45
CA ALA A 630 -35.11 -8.81 -16.30
C ALA A 630 -36.52 -8.91 -15.72
N SER A 631 -37.51 -8.73 -16.59
CA SER A 631 -38.94 -8.84 -16.26
C SER A 631 -39.57 -10.15 -16.74
N SER A 632 -38.83 -10.90 -17.56
CA SER A 632 -39.23 -12.21 -18.06
C SER A 632 -38.09 -13.23 -18.01
N GLU A 633 -38.43 -14.52 -18.00
CA GLU A 633 -37.46 -15.63 -18.05
C GLU A 633 -36.54 -15.52 -19.26
N ARG A 634 -37.09 -15.13 -20.42
CA ARG A 634 -36.34 -14.98 -21.66
C ARG A 634 -35.31 -13.85 -21.58
N GLU A 635 -35.66 -12.73 -20.97
CA GLU A 635 -34.73 -11.61 -20.72
C GLU A 635 -33.62 -12.01 -19.74
N ALA A 636 -33.97 -12.76 -18.69
CA ALA A 636 -33.00 -13.22 -17.71
C ALA A 636 -31.99 -14.20 -18.33
N ILE A 637 -32.46 -15.16 -19.13
CA ILE A 637 -31.60 -16.11 -19.86
C ILE A 637 -30.67 -15.36 -20.80
N ALA A 638 -31.21 -14.45 -21.63
CA ALA A 638 -30.40 -13.68 -22.59
C ALA A 638 -29.33 -12.82 -21.90
N ALA A 639 -29.69 -12.19 -20.76
CA ALA A 639 -28.75 -11.41 -19.98
C ALA A 639 -27.64 -12.28 -19.38
N VAL A 640 -27.98 -13.45 -18.82
CA VAL A 640 -26.99 -14.37 -18.25
C VAL A 640 -26.07 -14.93 -19.34
N GLU A 641 -26.60 -15.38 -20.47
CA GLU A 641 -25.80 -15.87 -21.60
C GLU A 641 -24.86 -14.81 -22.17
N GLY A 642 -25.30 -13.54 -22.20
CA GLY A 642 -24.46 -12.41 -22.59
C GLY A 642 -23.24 -12.25 -21.69
N HIS A 643 -23.44 -12.32 -20.37
CA HIS A 643 -22.34 -12.25 -19.40
C HIS A 643 -21.43 -13.48 -19.47
N LEU A 644 -21.96 -14.69 -19.69
CA LEU A 644 -21.13 -15.88 -19.91
C LEU A 644 -20.23 -15.73 -21.14
N GLY A 645 -20.70 -15.06 -22.20
CA GLY A 645 -19.87 -14.69 -23.35
C GLY A 645 -18.79 -13.67 -23.01
N GLU A 646 -19.15 -12.65 -22.22
CA GLU A 646 -18.22 -11.58 -21.82
C GLU A 646 -17.06 -12.09 -20.96
N TYR A 647 -17.34 -13.03 -20.05
CA TYR A 647 -16.35 -13.58 -19.10
C TYR A 647 -15.94 -15.02 -19.45
N GLN A 648 -15.82 -15.33 -20.74
CA GLN A 648 -15.40 -16.65 -21.19
C GLN A 648 -13.99 -17.00 -20.65
N GLY A 649 -13.83 -18.18 -20.04
CA GLY A 649 -12.58 -18.61 -19.39
C GLY A 649 -12.44 -18.19 -17.92
N GLU A 650 -13.49 -17.62 -17.32
CA GLU A 650 -13.56 -17.33 -15.89
C GLU A 650 -14.62 -18.19 -15.18
N TYR A 651 -14.51 -18.30 -13.86
CA TYR A 651 -15.59 -18.82 -13.03
C TYR A 651 -16.68 -17.78 -12.94
N VAL A 652 -17.92 -18.13 -13.31
CA VAL A 652 -19.09 -17.25 -13.17
C VAL A 652 -20.10 -17.94 -12.27
N ARG A 653 -20.67 -17.20 -11.32
CA ARG A 653 -21.75 -17.69 -10.45
C ARG A 653 -23.00 -16.81 -10.50
N LEU A 654 -24.14 -17.47 -10.45
CA LEU A 654 -25.46 -16.89 -10.31
C LEU A 654 -25.75 -16.61 -8.83
N ILE A 655 -26.19 -15.38 -8.54
CA ILE A 655 -26.56 -14.93 -7.20
C ILE A 655 -28.00 -14.45 -7.20
N GLY A 656 -28.80 -14.97 -6.26
CA GLY A 656 -30.14 -14.49 -5.94
C GLY A 656 -30.14 -13.72 -4.63
N ILE A 657 -30.75 -12.53 -4.59
CA ILE A 657 -30.83 -11.68 -3.39
C ILE A 657 -32.30 -11.40 -3.06
N ASP A 658 -32.72 -11.76 -1.85
CA ASP A 658 -34.05 -11.40 -1.35
C ASP A 658 -34.06 -9.90 -0.96
N PRO A 659 -34.88 -9.06 -1.64
CA PRO A 659 -34.90 -7.62 -1.38
C PRO A 659 -35.48 -7.26 0.00
N LYS A 660 -36.32 -8.11 0.60
CA LYS A 660 -36.92 -7.89 1.91
C LYS A 660 -35.96 -8.28 3.03
N ALA A 661 -35.35 -9.46 2.92
CA ALA A 661 -34.43 -9.97 3.93
C ALA A 661 -32.98 -9.44 3.78
N LYS A 662 -32.66 -8.76 2.67
CA LYS A 662 -31.32 -8.22 2.34
C LYS A 662 -30.21 -9.27 2.45
N ARG A 663 -30.52 -10.53 2.11
CA ARG A 663 -29.58 -11.65 2.16
C ARG A 663 -29.56 -12.42 0.85
N ARG A 664 -28.47 -13.14 0.61
CA ARG A 664 -28.35 -14.06 -0.53
C ARG A 664 -29.20 -15.30 -0.27
N VAL A 665 -30.00 -15.68 -1.25
CA VAL A 665 -30.87 -16.86 -1.22
C VAL A 665 -30.43 -17.95 -2.20
N LEU A 666 -29.54 -17.63 -3.14
CA LEU A 666 -28.94 -18.58 -4.08
C LEU A 666 -27.51 -18.17 -4.39
N GLU A 667 -26.59 -19.15 -4.39
CA GLU A 667 -25.26 -19.03 -4.99
C GLU A 667 -24.96 -20.31 -5.78
N THR A 668 -24.75 -20.22 -7.09
CA THR A 668 -24.47 -21.40 -7.94
C THR A 668 -23.45 -21.05 -9.01
N ILE A 669 -22.38 -21.84 -9.12
CA ILE A 669 -21.38 -21.65 -10.18
C ILE A 669 -21.96 -22.19 -11.49
N ILE A 670 -22.14 -21.31 -12.47
CA ILE A 670 -22.78 -21.59 -13.77
C ILE A 670 -21.79 -21.65 -14.93
N GLN A 671 -20.54 -21.24 -14.71
CA GLN A 671 -19.44 -21.39 -15.67
C GLN A 671 -18.12 -21.64 -14.93
N ARG A 672 -17.28 -22.48 -15.51
CA ARG A 672 -15.89 -22.71 -15.08
C ARG A 672 -14.95 -22.46 -16.28
N PRO A 673 -13.71 -22.01 -16.05
CA PRO A 673 -12.69 -21.78 -17.08
C PRO A 673 -12.45 -22.96 -18.01
#